data_AF-A0A642VA82-F1
#
_entry.id   AF-A0A642VA82-F1
#
_cell.length_a   1.000
_cell.length_b   1.000
_cell.length_c   1.000
_cell.angle_alpha   90.00
_cell.angle_beta   90.00
_cell.angle_gamma   90.00
#
_symmetry.space_group_name_H-M   'P 1'
#
loop_
_entity.id
_entity.type
_entity.pdbx_description
1 polymer ?
#
loop_
_entity_poly.entity_id
_entity_poly.type
_entity_poly.pdbx_seq_one_letter_code
_entity_poly.pdbx_strand_id
1 'polypeptide(L)'
;MGLKKDMLARFLNKNHEHGNAELPKHGYPANFQQVLAPQGHNNSQKFNGNPMVPVSTDAPLGVFEQRDHPMPPPDRDGDNPVETNKFYTNMLLEERNLPAWTHPYSMWWSKIDNFWGLAVSHTTKEQRVFGPDPNSNPAQFYFCPAGIISANFSAREFTGGNVRMRTSSMGPLSVTVALEGGNGGNLTAPLAMGMGFVTTTYNNLTPLIQSQVGFRGMNKLGAVGPNGAVHKYELLLNNNVRWLCYVSGQTMDFNLADMNNFVGSGLSNGTIIQIASAPQGTDAVYDQAAGAYALTADIEANVTDDGAKATYRIKYNLAGQSSSGNTMIFALPHQVSSFTENTKSKMHPNIQLDSTVMGPMTACLTSDLEMEETLPCDIGFLPWAQFSAKSDEEFLSQTKYDAQTMDLMKQVAAEELDQDMKGQTNLDSMYFSGKGFDKFAFILTVTHYILKDQELTKRGLEKLTTALSTFVSNKQINPLAYDRSWKGLVSVAGLGGDANADFGNSFYNDHHFHYGYFIRAAAVIGSIDRDLGGNWLNENKEWINNLVRDVSNPSPQDKYFPVFRSFDWFTGHSWAKGLFLSGDGKDEESSSEDYHFAYALKLWGKTIGDAAMEARGNLILAIMRRSMNLYMLYSDGNTVEPQQFVGNRVSGIMFENKVDHATYFGLNPEYIQGIHMIPLTPASSYVRNPDFVRQEWDSIISKIVNSVDDGWKGILKLNQALYDPNQSAQFFTSKDFKSQWLDPGMSRTWAIALAKGI
;
A
#
# COMPACT_ATOMS: atom_id res chain seq x y z
N MET A 1 19.96 8.17 4.75
CA MET A 1 20.48 7.52 3.51
C MET A 1 21.83 6.81 3.68
N GLY A 2 22.69 7.14 4.65
CA GLY A 2 24.06 6.59 4.71
C GLY A 2 24.29 5.19 5.31
N LEU A 3 23.33 4.59 6.02
CA LEU A 3 23.57 3.38 6.84
C LEU A 3 22.76 2.13 6.44
N LYS A 4 21.76 2.22 5.54
CA LYS A 4 21.11 1.03 4.94
C LYS A 4 22.06 0.23 4.02
N LYS A 5 23.16 0.83 3.56
CA LYS A 5 24.20 0.17 2.74
C LYS A 5 24.96 -0.95 3.46
N ASP A 6 25.08 -0.87 4.79
CA ASP A 6 26.03 -1.72 5.53
C ASP A 6 25.44 -3.06 5.99
N MET A 7 24.11 -3.20 6.06
CA MET A 7 23.47 -4.46 6.48
C MET A 7 23.42 -5.52 5.38
N LEU A 8 23.09 -5.14 4.13
CA LEU A 8 23.01 -6.08 3.01
C LEU A 8 24.40 -6.62 2.61
N ALA A 9 25.44 -5.79 2.71
CA ALA A 9 26.81 -6.17 2.37
C ALA A 9 27.46 -7.10 3.42
N ARG A 10 27.02 -7.05 4.69
CA ARG A 10 27.58 -7.88 5.78
C ARG A 10 26.95 -9.28 5.84
N PHE A 11 25.74 -9.47 5.32
CA PHE A 11 25.04 -10.75 5.37
C PHE A 11 25.59 -11.78 4.36
N LEU A 12 26.25 -11.32 3.30
CA LEU A 12 26.80 -12.20 2.25
C LEU A 12 28.07 -12.98 2.65
N ASN A 13 28.62 -12.84 3.87
CA ASN A 13 30.02 -13.21 4.10
C ASN A 13 30.43 -13.95 5.39
N LYS A 14 29.54 -14.53 6.22
CA LYS A 14 30.01 -15.33 7.38
C LYS A 14 29.13 -16.54 7.72
N ASN A 15 29.67 -17.73 7.44
CA ASN A 15 29.37 -18.98 8.15
C ASN A 15 30.68 -19.51 8.74
N HIS A 16 30.69 -19.85 10.04
CA HIS A 16 31.28 -21.08 10.60
C HIS A 16 31.41 -21.02 12.15
N GLU A 17 31.02 -22.15 12.77
CA GLU A 17 31.46 -22.74 14.05
C GLU A 17 30.47 -22.88 15.24
N HIS A 18 30.01 -24.14 15.37
CA HIS A 18 30.01 -25.03 16.55
C HIS A 18 29.08 -24.83 17.78
N GLY A 19 28.46 -25.96 18.18
CA GLY A 19 28.26 -26.32 19.60
C GLY A 19 27.00 -27.15 19.92
N ASN A 20 27.11 -28.48 19.94
CA ASN A 20 26.08 -29.41 20.42
C ASN A 20 25.96 -29.41 21.95
N ALA A 21 24.73 -29.49 22.47
CA ALA A 21 24.43 -30.02 23.81
C ALA A 21 23.03 -30.65 23.86
N GLU A 22 22.97 -31.93 24.21
CA GLU A 22 21.75 -32.70 24.50
C GLU A 22 21.24 -32.47 25.94
N LEU A 23 19.96 -32.79 26.16
CA LEU A 23 19.33 -33.48 27.33
C LEU A 23 17.87 -32.96 27.54
N PRO A 24 16.98 -33.65 28.30
CA PRO A 24 16.38 -34.96 28.06
C PRO A 24 14.83 -34.94 28.15
N LYS A 25 14.23 -36.09 27.84
CA LYS A 25 12.79 -36.41 27.81
C LYS A 25 12.14 -36.43 29.21
N HIS A 26 10.94 -35.85 29.34
CA HIS A 26 9.95 -36.23 30.34
C HIS A 26 8.53 -36.17 29.75
N GLY A 27 7.75 -37.24 30.00
CA GLY A 27 6.42 -37.45 29.44
C GLY A 27 5.27 -37.19 30.42
N TYR A 28 4.11 -37.75 30.03
CA TYR A 28 2.76 -37.80 30.62
C TYR A 28 1.74 -36.87 29.95
N PRO A 29 0.43 -37.19 29.99
CA PRO A 29 -0.22 -38.42 29.54
C PRO A 29 -1.42 -38.14 28.59
N ALA A 30 -1.95 -39.22 28.03
CA ALA A 30 -3.12 -39.26 27.16
C ALA A 30 -4.42 -38.80 27.83
N ASN A 31 -5.22 -38.02 27.10
CA ASN A 31 -6.63 -38.31 26.76
C ASN A 31 -7.33 -37.01 26.33
N PHE A 32 -7.84 -36.96 25.10
CA PHE A 32 -9.22 -36.55 24.78
C PHE A 32 -9.45 -36.84 23.29
N GLN A 33 -9.99 -38.03 23.00
CA GLN A 33 -10.62 -38.34 21.72
C GLN A 33 -12.00 -37.68 21.71
N GLN A 34 -12.23 -36.78 20.76
CA GLN A 34 -13.55 -36.65 20.16
C GLN A 34 -13.39 -36.43 18.66
N VAL A 35 -13.78 -37.48 17.95
CA VAL A 35 -13.72 -37.65 16.50
C VAL A 35 -14.73 -36.70 15.86
N LEU A 36 -14.26 -35.72 15.08
CA LEU A 36 -15.05 -35.13 14.01
C LEU A 36 -14.56 -35.73 12.70
N ALA A 37 -15.45 -36.50 12.06
CA ALA A 37 -15.19 -37.14 10.78
C ALA A 37 -14.93 -36.09 9.68
N PRO A 38 -14.09 -36.39 8.67
CA PRO A 38 -13.81 -35.48 7.57
C PRO A 38 -15.04 -35.35 6.69
N GLN A 39 -15.58 -34.14 6.51
CA GLN A 39 -16.48 -33.88 5.39
C GLN A 39 -15.66 -33.79 4.10
N GLY A 40 -16.08 -34.58 3.12
CA GLY A 40 -15.48 -34.66 1.79
C GLY A 40 -15.60 -33.35 1.01
N HIS A 41 -14.64 -33.20 0.10
CA HIS A 41 -14.45 -32.12 -0.87
C HIS A 41 -15.71 -31.71 -1.64
N ASN A 42 -15.84 -30.40 -1.91
CA ASN A 42 -16.25 -29.91 -3.24
C ASN A 42 -16.07 -28.38 -3.36
N ASN A 43 -15.37 -27.98 -4.43
CA ASN A 43 -15.27 -26.66 -5.06
C ASN A 43 -14.77 -25.48 -4.22
N SER A 44 -13.97 -24.60 -4.85
CA SER A 44 -13.91 -23.18 -4.47
C SER A 44 -15.33 -22.73 -4.17
N GLN A 45 -15.64 -22.39 -2.92
CA GLN A 45 -16.96 -21.86 -2.62
C GLN A 45 -17.11 -20.59 -3.43
N LYS A 46 -18.01 -20.64 -4.42
CA LYS A 46 -18.42 -19.50 -5.23
C LYS A 46 -18.90 -18.42 -4.28
N PHE A 47 -18.08 -17.38 -4.08
CA PHE A 47 -18.35 -16.35 -3.11
C PHE A 47 -19.14 -15.23 -3.77
N ASN A 48 -20.31 -14.92 -3.22
CA ASN A 48 -21.07 -13.73 -3.56
C ASN A 48 -21.40 -13.01 -2.24
N GLY A 49 -21.14 -11.69 -2.18
CA GLY A 49 -21.43 -10.87 -1.00
C GLY A 49 -20.29 -9.95 -0.59
N ASN A 50 -20.39 -9.43 0.63
CA ASN A 50 -19.48 -8.43 1.18
C ASN A 50 -18.15 -9.07 1.61
N PRO A 51 -17.00 -8.75 0.96
CA PRO A 51 -15.69 -9.23 1.39
C PRO A 51 -15.12 -8.39 2.55
N MET A 52 -15.78 -7.34 3.05
CA MET A 52 -15.32 -6.47 4.14
C MET A 52 -15.83 -6.92 5.51
N VAL A 53 -15.67 -8.21 5.82
CA VAL A 53 -16.03 -8.81 7.12
C VAL A 53 -14.78 -9.01 7.98
N PRO A 54 -14.84 -8.79 9.31
CA PRO A 54 -13.69 -8.96 10.19
C PRO A 54 -13.06 -10.35 10.08
N VAL A 55 -11.73 -10.41 10.11
CA VAL A 55 -10.99 -11.69 10.21
C VAL A 55 -11.23 -12.34 11.58
N SER A 56 -11.20 -11.52 12.63
CA SER A 56 -11.61 -11.87 14.00
C SER A 56 -11.85 -10.56 14.76
N THR A 57 -12.64 -10.61 15.82
CA THR A 57 -12.81 -9.51 16.80
C THR A 57 -12.17 -9.84 18.14
N ASP A 58 -11.44 -10.95 18.24
CA ASP A 58 -10.81 -11.40 19.48
C ASP A 58 -9.59 -10.55 19.82
N ALA A 59 -9.24 -10.49 21.11
CA ALA A 59 -8.00 -9.85 21.54
C ALA A 59 -6.77 -10.51 20.85
N PRO A 60 -5.68 -9.74 20.65
CA PRO A 60 -4.43 -10.31 20.17
C PRO A 60 -3.97 -11.46 21.07
N LEU A 61 -3.31 -12.45 20.47
CA LEU A 61 -2.86 -13.63 21.23
C LEU A 61 -1.95 -13.22 22.39
N GLY A 62 -2.15 -13.85 23.55
CA GLY A 62 -1.37 -13.58 24.76
C GLY A 62 0.12 -13.95 24.66
N VAL A 63 0.55 -14.57 23.56
CA VAL A 63 1.97 -14.83 23.26
C VAL A 63 2.72 -13.55 22.87
N PHE A 64 2.01 -12.53 22.38
CA PHE A 64 2.57 -11.23 22.07
C PHE A 64 2.62 -10.38 23.34
N GLU A 65 3.82 -9.99 23.74
CA GLU A 65 3.99 -9.09 24.88
C GLU A 65 3.29 -7.76 24.57
N GLN A 66 2.47 -7.30 25.51
CA GLN A 66 1.77 -6.03 25.40
C GLN A 66 2.73 -4.89 25.76
N ARG A 67 2.96 -3.95 24.84
CA ARG A 67 3.87 -2.80 25.06
C ARG A 67 3.22 -1.49 24.62
N ASP A 68 3.74 -0.38 25.13
CA ASP A 68 3.41 0.94 24.58
C ASP A 68 4.52 1.37 23.62
N HIS A 69 4.13 1.89 22.46
CA HIS A 69 5.07 2.43 21.50
C HIS A 69 5.90 3.59 22.10
N PRO A 70 7.22 3.66 21.86
CA PRO A 70 8.07 4.76 22.34
C PRO A 70 7.66 6.13 21.78
N MET A 71 6.91 6.15 20.68
CA MET A 71 6.33 7.34 20.09
C MET A 71 4.81 7.15 20.00
N PRO A 72 4.03 7.50 21.05
CA PRO A 72 2.58 7.36 21.04
C PRO A 72 1.92 8.41 20.10
N PRO A 73 0.70 8.15 19.60
CA PRO A 73 -0.02 9.13 18.80
C PRO A 73 -0.34 10.38 19.64
N PRO A 74 -0.24 11.60 19.08
CA PRO A 74 -0.43 12.85 19.82
C PRO A 74 -1.89 13.11 20.20
N ASP A 75 -2.81 12.54 19.42
CA ASP A 75 -4.26 12.62 19.58
C ASP A 75 -4.87 11.21 19.43
N ARG A 76 -6.05 10.97 20.03
CA ARG A 76 -6.74 9.67 19.98
C ARG A 76 -8.25 9.84 19.86
N ASP A 77 -8.88 8.99 19.05
CA ASP A 77 -10.34 8.87 18.95
C ASP A 77 -10.85 7.77 19.89
N GLY A 78 -10.84 8.05 21.19
CA GLY A 78 -11.14 7.05 22.22
C GLY A 78 -10.05 5.97 22.29
N ASP A 79 -10.47 4.70 22.36
CA ASP A 79 -9.55 3.53 22.35
C ASP A 79 -9.49 2.85 20.97
N ASN A 80 -10.01 3.49 19.91
CA ASN A 80 -9.94 2.93 18.56
C ASN A 80 -8.48 2.90 18.06
N PRO A 81 -8.13 1.90 17.23
CA PRO A 81 -6.86 1.89 16.49
C PRO A 81 -6.60 3.17 15.70
N VAL A 82 -5.33 3.58 15.62
CA VAL A 82 -4.90 4.76 14.87
C VAL A 82 -4.04 4.32 13.69
N GLU A 83 -4.34 4.83 12.51
CA GLU A 83 -3.62 4.52 11.28
C GLU A 83 -2.17 5.00 11.26
N THR A 84 -1.27 4.21 10.65
CA THR A 84 0.19 4.45 10.65
C THR A 84 0.76 4.70 9.25
N ASN A 85 0.11 4.24 8.19
CA ASN A 85 0.61 4.26 6.81
C ASN A 85 -0.35 5.03 5.88
N LYS A 86 -0.94 6.13 6.36
CA LYS A 86 -1.92 6.93 5.61
C LYS A 86 -1.41 8.34 5.29
N PHE A 87 -2.03 8.98 4.31
CA PHE A 87 -1.62 10.29 3.76
C PHE A 87 -1.42 11.39 4.81
N TYR A 88 -2.08 11.29 5.98
CA TYR A 88 -2.01 12.27 7.05
C TYR A 88 -1.05 11.93 8.19
N THR A 89 -0.30 10.82 8.13
CA THR A 89 0.57 10.43 9.26
C THR A 89 1.60 11.51 9.60
N ASN A 90 2.09 12.31 8.64
CA ASN A 90 2.96 13.46 8.92
C ASN A 90 2.34 14.46 9.93
N MET A 91 1.01 14.59 9.97
CA MET A 91 0.29 15.43 10.93
C MET A 91 0.15 14.80 12.32
N LEU A 92 0.61 13.55 12.50
CA LEU A 92 0.65 12.84 13.77
C LEU A 92 2.08 12.73 14.34
N LEU A 93 3.09 13.17 13.60
CA LEU A 93 4.50 13.01 13.97
C LEU A 93 5.16 14.34 14.29
N GLU A 94 6.12 14.29 15.21
CA GLU A 94 7.06 15.38 15.52
C GLU A 94 6.38 16.76 15.60
N GLU A 95 6.81 17.71 14.76
CA GLU A 95 6.33 19.08 14.72
C GLU A 95 4.97 19.26 14.02
N ARG A 96 4.44 18.21 13.39
CA ARG A 96 3.15 18.18 12.69
C ARG A 96 3.03 19.21 11.57
N ASN A 97 4.15 19.60 10.97
CA ASN A 97 4.26 20.70 10.00
C ASN A 97 4.63 20.26 8.57
N LEU A 98 4.75 18.95 8.33
CA LEU A 98 4.93 18.41 6.99
C LEU A 98 3.59 18.09 6.31
N PRO A 99 3.56 18.02 4.96
CA PRO A 99 2.32 17.88 4.23
C PRO A 99 1.64 16.53 4.41
N ALA A 100 0.32 16.57 4.26
CA ALA A 100 -0.55 15.45 3.94
C ALA A 100 -1.11 15.65 2.53
N TRP A 101 -1.12 14.60 1.72
CA TRP A 101 -1.58 14.66 0.32
C TRP A 101 -2.93 14.00 0.15
N THR A 102 -3.99 14.80 0.10
CA THR A 102 -5.32 14.28 -0.26
C THR A 102 -5.48 14.01 -1.76
N HIS A 103 -4.65 14.67 -2.56
CA HIS A 103 -4.74 14.80 -4.02
C HIS A 103 -6.12 15.33 -4.51
N PRO A 104 -6.15 16.41 -5.31
CA PRO A 104 -5.02 17.10 -5.93
C PRO A 104 -4.30 18.08 -4.99
N TYR A 105 -4.80 18.26 -3.76
CA TYR A 105 -4.24 19.19 -2.79
C TYR A 105 -3.27 18.52 -1.81
N SER A 106 -2.26 19.29 -1.40
CA SER A 106 -1.43 19.01 -0.22
C SER A 106 -1.68 20.08 0.85
N MET A 107 -1.75 19.68 2.12
CA MET A 107 -1.96 20.60 3.23
C MET A 107 -1.02 20.33 4.39
N TRP A 108 -0.62 21.37 5.12
CA TRP A 108 0.24 21.24 6.29
C TRP A 108 -0.03 22.34 7.32
N TRP A 109 0.39 22.11 8.55
CA TRP A 109 0.44 23.17 9.56
C TRP A 109 1.56 24.15 9.22
N SER A 110 1.20 25.30 8.68
CA SER A 110 2.16 26.37 8.51
C SER A 110 2.45 27.02 9.85
N LYS A 111 3.74 26.97 10.22
CA LYS A 111 4.33 27.68 11.36
C LYS A 111 5.27 28.81 10.90
N ILE A 112 5.12 29.27 9.65
CA ILE A 112 5.92 30.35 9.08
C ILE A 112 5.39 31.68 9.64
N ASP A 113 6.30 32.56 10.05
CA ASP A 113 5.97 33.92 10.50
C ASP A 113 5.03 34.63 9.50
N ASN A 114 3.98 35.24 10.03
CA ASN A 114 2.88 35.88 9.29
C ASN A 114 2.00 34.95 8.45
N PHE A 115 2.23 33.63 8.45
CA PHE A 115 1.42 32.63 7.74
C PHE A 115 1.00 31.47 8.66
N TRP A 116 0.67 31.73 9.92
CA TRP A 116 0.22 30.72 10.87
C TRP A 116 -1.17 30.20 10.49
N GLY A 117 -1.29 28.93 10.13
CA GLY A 117 -2.56 28.39 9.67
C GLY A 117 -2.45 27.03 9.00
N LEU A 118 -3.54 26.58 8.38
CA LEU A 118 -3.55 25.39 7.54
C LEU A 118 -3.24 25.81 6.10
N ALA A 119 -2.00 25.59 5.67
CA ALA A 119 -1.55 25.91 4.33
C ALA A 119 -2.08 24.88 3.33
N VAL A 120 -2.34 25.33 2.12
CA VAL A 120 -2.87 24.57 1.00
C VAL A 120 -2.04 24.88 -0.24
N SER A 121 -1.64 23.81 -0.94
CA SER A 121 -0.99 23.89 -2.25
C SER A 121 -1.70 23.00 -3.26
N HIS A 122 -1.63 23.42 -4.52
CA HIS A 122 -1.87 22.60 -5.69
C HIS A 122 -0.76 22.92 -6.69
N THR A 123 -0.09 21.88 -7.20
CA THR A 123 0.99 22.00 -8.17
C THR A 123 0.55 21.40 -9.49
N THR A 124 0.81 22.13 -10.59
CA THR A 124 0.54 21.66 -11.95
C THR A 124 1.72 20.85 -12.49
N LYS A 125 1.48 20.04 -13.53
CA LYS A 125 2.54 19.26 -14.21
C LYS A 125 3.67 20.14 -14.75
N GLU A 126 3.39 21.39 -15.15
CA GLU A 126 4.39 22.35 -15.63
C GLU A 126 5.38 22.79 -14.54
N GLN A 127 5.03 22.61 -13.27
CA GLN A 127 5.88 22.96 -12.14
C GLN A 127 6.78 21.80 -11.69
N ARG A 128 6.64 20.60 -12.26
CA ARG A 128 7.47 19.45 -11.90
C ARG A 128 8.94 19.74 -12.16
N VAL A 129 9.78 19.28 -11.25
CA VAL A 129 11.23 19.40 -11.34
C VAL A 129 11.81 18.02 -11.62
N PHE A 130 12.58 17.91 -12.70
CA PHE A 130 13.30 16.69 -13.08
C PHE A 130 14.77 16.79 -12.70
N GLY A 131 15.38 15.67 -12.31
CA GLY A 131 16.80 15.64 -11.97
C GLY A 131 17.44 14.26 -12.04
N PRO A 132 18.76 14.19 -11.76
CA PRO A 132 19.64 15.33 -11.42
C PRO A 132 19.96 16.24 -12.62
N ASP A 133 19.90 15.73 -13.85
CA ASP A 133 19.93 16.54 -15.08
C ASP A 133 18.50 16.67 -15.63
N PRO A 134 17.92 17.88 -15.69
CA PRO A 134 16.55 18.10 -16.17
C PRO A 134 16.36 17.79 -17.66
N ASN A 135 17.44 17.63 -18.43
CA ASN A 135 17.39 17.31 -19.86
C ASN A 135 17.54 15.81 -20.15
N SER A 136 17.84 15.00 -19.12
CA SER A 136 17.95 13.55 -19.28
C SER A 136 16.63 12.93 -19.75
N ASN A 137 16.74 11.94 -20.62
CA ASN A 137 15.62 11.12 -21.06
C ASN A 137 16.09 9.65 -21.18
N PRO A 138 15.75 8.78 -20.20
CA PRO A 138 14.87 9.08 -19.07
C PRO A 138 15.55 9.92 -17.97
N ALA A 139 14.77 10.72 -17.24
CA ALA A 139 15.19 11.43 -16.04
C ALA A 139 15.23 10.46 -14.84
N GLN A 140 16.14 10.65 -13.87
CA GLN A 140 16.23 9.73 -12.73
C GLN A 140 15.10 9.95 -11.73
N PHE A 141 14.77 11.20 -11.42
CA PHE A 141 13.65 11.51 -10.53
C PHE A 141 12.87 12.70 -11.04
N TYR A 142 11.62 12.79 -10.59
CA TYR A 142 10.85 14.02 -10.65
C TYR A 142 10.05 14.23 -9.36
N PHE A 143 9.79 15.49 -9.00
CA PHE A 143 8.95 15.84 -7.85
C PHE A 143 8.17 17.13 -8.10
N CYS A 144 7.12 17.33 -7.31
CA CYS A 144 6.39 18.59 -7.26
C CYS A 144 6.97 19.53 -6.18
N PRO A 145 7.26 20.81 -6.50
CA PRO A 145 7.81 21.75 -5.52
C PRO A 145 6.95 21.87 -4.26
N ALA A 146 7.54 21.56 -3.11
CA ALA A 146 6.89 21.66 -1.81
C ALA A 146 6.97 23.09 -1.24
N GLY A 147 6.10 23.39 -0.26
CA GLY A 147 6.13 24.64 0.51
C GLY A 147 5.43 25.85 -0.14
N ILE A 148 4.84 25.72 -1.33
CA ILE A 148 4.10 26.80 -1.98
C ILE A 148 2.75 27.03 -1.27
N ILE A 149 2.63 28.11 -0.49
CA ILE A 149 1.34 28.48 0.14
C ILE A 149 0.48 29.21 -0.89
N SER A 150 -0.29 28.44 -1.67
CA SER A 150 -1.28 28.98 -2.61
C SER A 150 -2.42 29.65 -1.85
N ALA A 151 -2.87 29.01 -0.77
CA ALA A 151 -3.78 29.56 0.22
C ALA A 151 -3.39 29.09 1.63
N ASN A 152 -3.79 29.84 2.65
CA ASN A 152 -3.60 29.52 4.06
C ASN A 152 -4.87 29.87 4.82
N PHE A 153 -5.52 28.88 5.42
CA PHE A 153 -6.63 29.11 6.34
C PHE A 153 -6.07 29.50 7.70
N SER A 154 -6.18 30.79 8.02
CA SER A 154 -5.69 31.43 9.24
C SER A 154 -6.84 32.17 9.94
N ALA A 155 -6.52 32.83 11.04
CA ALA A 155 -7.41 33.75 11.74
C ALA A 155 -6.61 34.93 12.29
N ARG A 156 -7.24 36.10 12.48
CA ARG A 156 -6.56 37.27 13.07
C ARG A 156 -5.98 36.99 14.45
N GLU A 157 -6.61 36.07 15.18
CA GLU A 157 -6.25 35.69 16.53
C GLU A 157 -5.06 34.71 16.56
N PHE A 158 -4.68 34.13 15.42
CA PHE A 158 -3.52 33.25 15.31
C PHE A 158 -2.24 34.09 15.28
N THR A 159 -1.46 33.99 16.35
CA THR A 159 -0.18 34.68 16.51
C THR A 159 0.86 33.66 16.98
N GLY A 160 2.14 33.87 16.63
CA GLY A 160 3.18 32.86 16.86
C GLY A 160 3.18 32.29 18.29
N GLY A 161 3.07 30.97 18.41
CA GLY A 161 3.09 30.24 19.69
C GLY A 161 1.74 30.08 20.40
N ASN A 162 0.63 30.63 19.88
CA ASN A 162 -0.70 30.50 20.50
C ASN A 162 -1.65 29.52 19.78
N VAL A 163 -1.17 28.83 18.74
CA VAL A 163 -1.96 27.89 17.93
C VAL A 163 -1.53 26.47 18.22
N ARG A 164 -2.50 25.56 18.35
CA ARG A 164 -2.27 24.13 18.50
C ARG A 164 -3.02 23.35 17.41
N MET A 165 -2.37 22.36 16.81
CA MET A 165 -3.04 21.37 15.98
C MET A 165 -3.63 20.23 16.82
N ARG A 166 -4.81 19.76 16.41
CA ARG A 166 -5.45 18.51 16.85
C ARG A 166 -5.92 17.71 15.64
N THR A 167 -5.92 16.39 15.77
CA THR A 167 -6.54 15.47 14.80
C THR A 167 -7.62 14.63 15.48
N SER A 168 -8.69 14.32 14.74
CA SER A 168 -9.78 13.46 15.17
C SER A 168 -10.47 12.81 13.97
N SER A 169 -11.40 11.89 14.23
CA SER A 169 -12.11 11.13 13.18
C SER A 169 -11.14 10.50 12.16
N MET A 170 -10.05 9.94 12.67
CA MET A 170 -8.99 9.32 11.87
C MET A 170 -9.50 8.00 11.30
N GLY A 171 -9.52 7.91 9.98
CA GLY A 171 -9.91 6.72 9.23
C GLY A 171 -8.99 6.50 8.02
N PRO A 172 -9.17 5.40 7.29
CA PRO A 172 -8.24 5.00 6.24
C PRO A 172 -8.16 6.00 5.07
N LEU A 173 -9.21 6.80 4.84
CA LEU A 173 -9.32 7.72 3.70
C LEU A 173 -9.65 9.16 4.10
N SER A 174 -9.71 9.44 5.40
CA SER A 174 -10.06 10.76 5.91
C SER A 174 -9.53 11.02 7.31
N VAL A 175 -9.29 12.29 7.61
CA VAL A 175 -8.98 12.78 8.97
C VAL A 175 -9.57 14.17 9.15
N THR A 176 -10.00 14.50 10.35
CA THR A 176 -10.35 15.88 10.70
C THR A 176 -9.17 16.56 11.40
N VAL A 177 -8.78 17.72 10.90
CA VAL A 177 -7.72 18.57 11.47
C VAL A 177 -8.37 19.79 12.11
N ALA A 178 -7.95 20.19 13.30
CA ALA A 178 -8.33 21.44 13.92
C ALA A 178 -7.10 22.27 14.31
N LEU A 179 -7.17 23.58 14.08
CA LEU A 179 -6.23 24.55 14.65
C LEU A 179 -6.97 25.36 15.71
N GLU A 180 -6.50 25.25 16.94
CA GLU A 180 -7.08 25.87 18.14
C GLU A 180 -6.22 27.07 18.54
N GLY A 181 -6.83 28.25 18.63
CA GLY A 181 -6.18 29.47 19.11
C GLY A 181 -6.27 29.61 20.63
N GLY A 182 -5.33 30.38 21.22
CA GLY A 182 -5.29 30.64 22.66
C GLY A 182 -6.51 31.37 23.24
N ASN A 183 -7.36 31.96 22.39
CA ASN A 183 -8.63 32.57 22.76
C ASN A 183 -9.79 31.57 22.89
N GLY A 184 -9.54 30.27 22.70
CA GLY A 184 -10.55 29.21 22.69
C GLY A 184 -11.32 29.07 21.37
N GLY A 185 -11.00 29.88 20.36
CA GLY A 185 -11.52 29.73 19.01
C GLY A 185 -10.82 28.62 18.24
N ASN A 186 -11.49 28.05 17.23
CA ASN A 186 -10.92 27.01 16.38
C ASN A 186 -11.36 27.18 14.93
N LEU A 187 -10.51 26.71 14.02
CA LEU A 187 -10.92 26.30 12.69
C LEU A 187 -10.78 24.79 12.57
N THR A 188 -11.73 24.14 11.89
CA THR A 188 -11.75 22.69 11.68
C THR A 188 -11.85 22.38 10.19
N ALA A 189 -11.04 21.44 9.71
CA ALA A 189 -10.91 21.04 8.32
C ALA A 189 -11.03 19.51 8.19
N PRO A 190 -12.14 18.97 7.69
CA PRO A 190 -12.19 17.57 7.29
C PRO A 190 -11.37 17.41 6.00
N LEU A 191 -10.41 16.48 6.03
CA LEU A 191 -9.57 16.11 4.90
C LEU A 191 -9.99 14.73 4.43
N ALA A 192 -10.29 14.59 3.14
CA ALA A 192 -10.63 13.31 2.53
C ALA A 192 -9.90 13.16 1.20
N MET A 193 -9.47 11.93 0.88
CA MET A 193 -8.80 11.62 -0.38
C MET A 193 -9.70 12.01 -1.57
N GLY A 194 -9.16 12.74 -2.54
CA GLY A 194 -9.89 13.21 -3.71
C GLY A 194 -10.76 14.44 -3.48
N MET A 195 -10.75 15.09 -2.32
CA MET A 195 -11.64 16.24 -2.08
C MET A 195 -11.47 17.34 -3.15
N GLY A 196 -12.59 17.82 -3.71
CA GLY A 196 -12.58 18.90 -4.71
C GLY A 196 -12.43 20.30 -4.10
N PHE A 197 -12.84 20.46 -2.85
CA PHE A 197 -12.72 21.70 -2.09
C PHE A 197 -11.97 21.44 -0.78
N VAL A 198 -10.96 22.25 -0.49
CA VAL A 198 -10.45 22.33 0.88
C VAL A 198 -11.44 23.16 1.68
N THR A 199 -12.03 22.54 2.71
CA THR A 199 -13.14 23.13 3.47
C THR A 199 -12.74 23.34 4.92
N THR A 200 -13.09 24.50 5.48
CA THR A 200 -12.87 24.83 6.89
C THR A 200 -14.12 25.44 7.52
N THR A 201 -14.36 25.13 8.79
CA THR A 201 -15.41 25.76 9.61
C THR A 201 -14.76 26.55 10.73
N TYR A 202 -15.14 27.82 10.89
CA TYR A 202 -14.58 28.74 11.88
C TYR A 202 -15.52 28.99 13.05
N ASN A 203 -15.03 28.82 14.27
CA ASN A 203 -15.76 29.10 15.52
C ASN A 203 -14.94 30.01 16.44
N ASN A 204 -15.54 31.12 16.89
CA ASN A 204 -14.92 32.14 17.73
C ASN A 204 -13.56 32.65 17.20
N LEU A 205 -13.47 32.85 15.88
CA LEU A 205 -12.29 33.34 15.17
C LEU A 205 -12.69 34.32 14.07
N THR A 206 -11.86 35.31 13.77
CA THR A 206 -12.04 36.17 12.60
C THR A 206 -11.31 35.55 11.40
N PRO A 207 -12.02 35.01 10.39
CA PRO A 207 -11.38 34.26 9.32
C PRO A 207 -10.40 35.11 8.51
N LEU A 208 -9.24 34.54 8.22
CA LEU A 208 -8.18 35.16 7.45
C LEU A 208 -7.66 34.15 6.41
N ILE A 209 -7.85 34.43 5.14
CA ILE A 209 -7.28 33.63 4.05
C ILE A 209 -6.05 34.34 3.54
N GLN A 210 -4.90 33.67 3.56
CA GLN A 210 -3.63 34.27 3.14
C GLN A 210 -3.04 33.53 1.93
N SER A 211 -2.14 34.17 1.20
CA SER A 211 -1.37 33.53 0.14
C SER A 211 0.06 34.06 0.15
N GLN A 212 1.06 33.16 0.19
CA GLN A 212 2.47 33.55 0.05
C GLN A 212 2.80 33.90 -1.41
N VAL A 213 2.08 33.30 -2.36
CA VAL A 213 2.12 33.69 -3.78
C VAL A 213 1.57 35.12 -3.97
N GLY A 214 0.59 35.50 -3.15
CA GLY A 214 -0.06 36.80 -3.17
C GLY A 214 -1.22 36.88 -4.17
N PHE A 215 -2.22 37.69 -3.82
CA PHE A 215 -3.40 37.97 -4.60
C PHE A 215 -3.13 39.11 -5.58
N ARG A 216 -3.30 38.84 -6.87
CA ARG A 216 -3.37 39.88 -7.90
C ARG A 216 -4.71 40.60 -7.90
N GLY A 217 -5.78 39.87 -7.60
CA GLY A 217 -7.12 40.41 -7.58
C GLY A 217 -8.09 39.50 -6.84
N MET A 218 -9.14 40.12 -6.29
CA MET A 218 -10.26 39.44 -5.67
C MET A 218 -11.55 40.08 -6.18
N ASN A 219 -12.44 39.25 -6.69
CA ASN A 219 -13.74 39.68 -7.20
C ASN A 219 -14.85 38.92 -6.48
N LYS A 220 -15.78 39.63 -5.83
CA LYS A 220 -17.05 39.05 -5.38
C LYS A 220 -17.92 38.82 -6.62
N LEU A 221 -18.16 37.55 -6.94
CA LEU A 221 -18.88 37.16 -8.17
C LEU A 221 -20.39 37.01 -7.98
N GLY A 222 -20.85 36.96 -6.72
CA GLY A 222 -22.27 36.89 -6.39
C GLY A 222 -22.56 35.83 -5.34
N ALA A 223 -23.74 35.23 -5.42
CA ALA A 223 -24.18 34.16 -4.54
C ALA A 223 -24.72 32.97 -5.35
N VAL A 224 -24.40 31.76 -4.91
CA VAL A 224 -24.75 30.48 -5.51
C VAL A 224 -25.30 29.53 -4.44
N GLY A 225 -25.51 28.26 -4.80
CA GLY A 225 -26.06 27.26 -3.90
C GLY A 225 -27.56 27.44 -3.64
N PRO A 226 -28.17 26.57 -2.82
CA PRO A 226 -29.57 26.65 -2.48
C PRO A 226 -29.93 28.02 -1.89
N ASN A 227 -30.94 28.68 -2.44
CA ASN A 227 -31.42 30.02 -2.03
C ASN A 227 -30.37 31.14 -2.04
N GLY A 228 -29.25 30.98 -2.78
CA GLY A 228 -28.16 31.96 -2.78
C GLY A 228 -27.43 32.04 -1.43
N ALA A 229 -27.40 30.95 -0.66
CA ALA A 229 -26.79 30.91 0.67
C ALA A 229 -25.25 30.83 0.64
N VAL A 230 -24.63 30.70 -0.53
CA VAL A 230 -23.18 30.54 -0.68
C VAL A 230 -22.61 31.73 -1.44
N HIS A 231 -21.86 32.60 -0.76
CA HIS A 231 -21.19 33.74 -1.40
C HIS A 231 -19.94 33.28 -2.15
N LYS A 232 -19.82 33.70 -3.41
CA LYS A 232 -18.74 33.31 -4.32
C LYS A 232 -17.75 34.44 -4.54
N TYR A 233 -16.48 34.11 -4.45
CA TYR A 233 -15.35 34.98 -4.73
C TYR A 233 -14.39 34.29 -5.71
N GLU A 234 -13.80 35.07 -6.60
CA GLU A 234 -12.64 34.66 -7.39
C GLU A 234 -11.37 35.22 -6.75
N LEU A 235 -10.38 34.36 -6.55
CA LEU A 235 -9.05 34.70 -6.07
C LEU A 235 -8.05 34.43 -7.20
N LEU A 236 -7.54 35.50 -7.81
CA LEU A 236 -6.49 35.40 -8.83
C LEU A 236 -5.13 35.63 -8.17
N LEU A 237 -4.25 34.62 -8.20
CA LEU A 237 -2.92 34.72 -7.61
C LEU A 237 -1.89 35.33 -8.58
N ASN A 238 -0.76 35.81 -8.05
CA ASN A 238 0.30 36.43 -8.86
C ASN A 238 0.95 35.49 -9.89
N ASN A 239 0.88 34.17 -9.67
CA ASN A 239 1.32 33.15 -10.63
C ASN A 239 0.28 32.85 -11.74
N ASN A 240 -0.78 33.65 -11.86
CA ASN A 240 -1.91 33.45 -12.78
C ASN A 240 -2.81 32.24 -12.47
N VAL A 241 -2.61 31.54 -11.36
CA VAL A 241 -3.50 30.45 -10.97
C VAL A 241 -4.76 31.04 -10.35
N ARG A 242 -5.91 30.56 -10.84
CA ARG A 242 -7.23 30.98 -10.40
C ARG A 242 -7.77 30.00 -9.37
N TRP A 243 -8.23 30.55 -8.24
CA TRP A 243 -8.94 29.83 -7.20
C TRP A 243 -10.34 30.39 -7.04
N LEU A 244 -11.30 29.52 -6.74
CA LEU A 244 -12.63 29.90 -6.31
C LEU A 244 -12.72 29.77 -4.79
N CYS A 245 -13.37 30.74 -4.16
CA CYS A 245 -13.65 30.74 -2.73
C CYS A 245 -15.15 30.89 -2.51
N TYR A 246 -15.71 30.00 -1.70
CA TYR A 246 -17.13 29.95 -1.35
C TYR A 246 -17.29 30.10 0.15
N VAL A 247 -18.18 30.99 0.57
CA VAL A 247 -18.46 31.26 1.98
C VAL A 247 -19.92 30.97 2.28
N SER A 248 -20.18 30.10 3.25
CA SER A 248 -21.53 29.69 3.67
C SER A 248 -21.62 29.55 5.20
N GLY A 249 -22.73 29.03 5.72
CA GLY A 249 -22.99 29.00 7.17
C GLY A 249 -23.30 30.40 7.69
N GLN A 250 -22.59 30.87 8.72
CA GLN A 250 -22.66 32.28 9.09
C GLN A 250 -22.03 33.13 7.98
N THR A 251 -22.86 33.81 7.20
CA THR A 251 -22.39 34.60 6.08
C THR A 251 -21.70 35.88 6.54
N MET A 252 -20.57 36.24 5.90
CA MET A 252 -19.87 37.50 6.11
C MET A 252 -19.20 37.99 4.82
N ASP A 253 -18.87 39.27 4.79
CA ASP A 253 -18.10 39.87 3.71
C ASP A 253 -16.61 39.72 3.96
N PHE A 254 -15.86 39.54 2.88
CA PHE A 254 -14.41 39.49 2.93
C PHE A 254 -13.82 40.64 2.10
N ASN A 255 -12.74 41.22 2.60
CA ASN A 255 -12.03 42.32 1.93
C ASN A 255 -10.54 42.01 1.83
N LEU A 256 -9.92 42.48 0.75
CA LEU A 256 -8.48 42.41 0.59
C LEU A 256 -7.84 43.50 1.47
N ALA A 257 -7.15 43.09 2.55
CA ALA A 257 -6.48 44.02 3.44
C ALA A 257 -5.13 44.48 2.86
N ASP A 258 -4.43 43.57 2.18
CA ASP A 258 -3.21 43.81 1.43
C ASP A 258 -3.02 42.71 0.36
N MET A 259 -1.89 42.70 -0.35
CA MET A 259 -1.61 41.73 -1.42
C MET A 259 -1.51 40.28 -0.96
N ASN A 260 -1.48 39.98 0.33
CA ASN A 260 -1.34 38.64 0.89
C ASN A 260 -2.50 38.23 1.79
N ASN A 261 -3.39 39.14 2.19
CA ASN A 261 -4.40 38.92 3.22
C ASN A 261 -5.83 39.25 2.76
N PHE A 262 -6.70 38.24 2.77
CA PHE A 262 -8.13 38.33 2.48
C PHE A 262 -8.93 38.03 3.75
N VAL A 263 -9.60 39.04 4.30
CA VAL A 263 -10.02 39.06 5.71
C VAL A 263 -11.53 39.17 5.84
N GLY A 264 -12.12 38.32 6.68
CA GLY A 264 -13.54 38.38 7.02
C GLY A 264 -13.89 39.62 7.83
N SER A 265 -15.14 40.07 7.72
CA SER A 265 -15.62 41.32 8.32
C SER A 265 -15.74 41.30 9.85
N GLY A 266 -15.63 40.13 10.50
CA GLY A 266 -15.69 40.01 11.95
C GLY A 266 -15.58 38.57 12.46
N LEU A 267 -15.89 38.42 13.75
CA LEU A 267 -15.84 37.13 14.44
C LEU A 267 -16.87 36.15 13.86
N SER A 268 -16.42 34.94 13.55
CA SER A 268 -17.23 33.83 13.07
C SER A 268 -17.65 32.89 14.18
N ASN A 269 -18.87 32.39 14.12
CA ASN A 269 -19.34 31.19 14.81
C ASN A 269 -20.16 30.34 13.83
N GLY A 270 -19.49 29.44 13.11
CA GLY A 270 -20.08 28.58 12.09
C GLY A 270 -19.98 29.10 10.65
N THR A 271 -19.04 30.01 10.34
CA THR A 271 -18.70 30.34 8.93
C THR A 271 -17.97 29.15 8.32
N ILE A 272 -18.41 28.71 7.14
CA ILE A 272 -17.76 27.67 6.35
C ILE A 272 -17.09 28.33 5.16
N ILE A 273 -15.83 28.01 4.92
CA ILE A 273 -15.05 28.50 3.79
C ILE A 273 -14.54 27.31 2.99
N GLN A 274 -14.84 27.30 1.70
CA GLN A 274 -14.35 26.31 0.75
C GLN A 274 -13.50 27.00 -0.30
N ILE A 275 -12.30 26.46 -0.57
CA ILE A 275 -11.46 26.93 -1.66
C ILE A 275 -11.11 25.79 -2.61
N ALA A 276 -10.99 26.11 -3.89
CA ALA A 276 -10.55 25.16 -4.90
C ALA A 276 -9.76 25.84 -6.02
N SER A 277 -8.75 25.15 -6.53
CA SER A 277 -8.13 25.51 -7.82
C SER A 277 -9.15 25.24 -8.93
N ALA A 278 -9.38 26.20 -9.81
CA ALA A 278 -10.48 26.13 -10.78
C ALA A 278 -10.02 26.58 -12.18
N PRO A 279 -9.94 25.66 -13.17
CA PRO A 279 -9.66 26.02 -14.55
C PRO A 279 -10.70 27.01 -15.11
N GLN A 280 -10.31 27.84 -16.07
CA GLN A 280 -11.24 28.79 -16.67
C GLN A 280 -12.43 28.09 -17.33
N GLY A 281 -13.63 28.68 -17.21
CA GLY A 281 -14.85 28.16 -17.83
C GLY A 281 -15.50 26.98 -17.10
N THR A 282 -14.99 26.58 -15.94
CA THR A 282 -15.49 25.42 -15.17
C THR A 282 -16.43 25.78 -14.02
N ASP A 283 -16.59 27.09 -13.74
CA ASP A 283 -17.35 27.66 -12.64
C ASP A 283 -18.71 27.02 -12.38
N ALA A 284 -19.49 26.74 -13.43
CA ALA A 284 -20.84 26.22 -13.27
C ALA A 284 -20.90 24.91 -12.49
N VAL A 285 -19.91 24.02 -12.66
CA VAL A 285 -19.86 22.73 -11.93
C VAL A 285 -19.38 22.94 -10.50
N TYR A 286 -18.40 23.81 -10.27
CA TYR A 286 -17.99 24.19 -8.92
C TYR A 286 -19.14 24.84 -8.15
N ASP A 287 -19.92 25.72 -8.79
CA ASP A 287 -21.09 26.37 -8.20
C ASP A 287 -22.20 25.38 -7.82
N GLN A 288 -22.36 24.31 -8.60
CA GLN A 288 -23.31 23.22 -8.28
C GLN A 288 -22.88 22.36 -7.09
N ALA A 289 -21.57 22.25 -6.85
CA ALA A 289 -20.98 21.47 -5.76
C ALA A 289 -20.78 22.28 -4.47
N ALA A 290 -20.63 23.60 -4.61
CA ALA A 290 -20.34 24.51 -3.51
C ALA A 290 -21.40 24.44 -2.41
N GLY A 291 -20.94 24.47 -1.16
CA GLY A 291 -21.72 24.35 0.07
C GLY A 291 -21.76 22.95 0.64
N ALA A 292 -21.46 21.89 -0.13
CA ALA A 292 -21.32 20.51 0.36
C ALA A 292 -19.86 20.04 0.33
N TYR A 293 -19.48 19.18 1.28
CA TYR A 293 -18.11 18.65 1.42
C TYR A 293 -18.08 17.30 2.13
N ALA A 294 -17.03 16.51 1.90
CA ALA A 294 -16.82 15.24 2.59
C ALA A 294 -16.34 15.47 4.04
N LEU A 295 -16.98 14.80 5.00
CA LEU A 295 -16.53 14.72 6.39
C LEU A 295 -15.61 13.53 6.61
N THR A 296 -16.06 12.36 6.17
CA THR A 296 -15.34 11.09 6.24
C THR A 296 -15.52 10.31 4.95
N ALA A 297 -14.70 9.27 4.76
CA ALA A 297 -14.83 8.35 3.64
C ALA A 297 -14.71 6.90 4.11
N ASP A 298 -15.67 6.07 3.69
CA ASP A 298 -15.77 4.65 4.02
C ASP A 298 -15.55 3.78 2.77
N ILE A 299 -15.13 2.53 2.98
CA ILE A 299 -14.98 1.53 1.92
C ILE A 299 -16.08 0.48 2.02
N GLU A 300 -16.77 0.27 0.89
CA GLU A 300 -17.72 -0.82 0.69
C GLU A 300 -17.26 -1.67 -0.49
N ALA A 301 -17.53 -2.98 -0.45
CA ALA A 301 -17.32 -3.85 -1.61
C ALA A 301 -18.37 -4.94 -1.66
N ASN A 302 -18.60 -5.47 -2.86
CA ASN A 302 -19.50 -6.58 -3.09
C ASN A 302 -18.98 -7.45 -4.23
N VAL A 303 -18.87 -8.75 -3.98
CA VAL A 303 -18.43 -9.75 -4.95
C VAL A 303 -19.66 -10.42 -5.55
N THR A 304 -19.64 -10.65 -6.85
CA THR A 304 -20.74 -11.19 -7.65
C THR A 304 -20.21 -12.17 -8.69
N ASP A 305 -21.12 -12.74 -9.49
CA ASP A 305 -20.79 -13.64 -10.60
C ASP A 305 -19.95 -14.83 -10.12
N ASP A 306 -20.37 -15.43 -9.00
CA ASP A 306 -19.73 -16.60 -8.39
C ASP A 306 -18.26 -16.37 -8.00
N GLY A 307 -17.91 -15.13 -7.69
CA GLY A 307 -16.56 -14.71 -7.32
C GLY A 307 -15.78 -14.05 -8.46
N ALA A 308 -16.29 -14.06 -9.70
CA ALA A 308 -15.55 -13.58 -10.87
C ALA A 308 -15.51 -12.05 -10.99
N LYS A 309 -16.43 -11.33 -10.34
CA LYS A 309 -16.53 -9.87 -10.43
C LYS A 309 -16.70 -9.24 -9.06
N ALA A 310 -16.22 -8.02 -8.91
CA ALA A 310 -16.49 -7.23 -7.73
C ALA A 310 -16.74 -5.77 -8.08
N THR A 311 -17.63 -5.14 -7.31
CA THR A 311 -17.72 -3.69 -7.22
C THR A 311 -17.11 -3.24 -5.90
N TYR A 312 -16.35 -2.15 -5.91
CA TYR A 312 -15.89 -1.49 -4.69
C TYR A 312 -16.19 0.00 -4.76
N ARG A 313 -16.54 0.58 -3.61
CA ARG A 313 -17.01 1.96 -3.52
C ARG A 313 -16.26 2.69 -2.41
N ILE A 314 -15.76 3.89 -2.75
CA ILE A 314 -15.38 4.90 -1.77
C ILE A 314 -16.60 5.78 -1.56
N LYS A 315 -17.18 5.71 -0.36
CA LYS A 315 -18.40 6.42 0.01
C LYS A 315 -18.05 7.60 0.92
N TYR A 316 -18.32 8.80 0.44
CA TYR A 316 -18.09 10.03 1.17
C TYR A 316 -19.33 10.42 1.97
N ASN A 317 -19.18 10.49 3.30
CA ASN A 317 -20.24 11.02 4.16
C ASN A 317 -20.18 12.55 4.09
N LEU A 318 -21.19 13.14 3.46
CA LEU A 318 -21.20 14.58 3.18
C LEU A 318 -21.82 15.38 4.32
N ALA A 319 -21.38 16.63 4.47
CA ALA A 319 -22.04 17.68 5.23
C ALA A 319 -22.26 18.93 4.37
N GLY A 320 -23.05 19.86 4.91
CA GLY A 320 -23.45 21.08 4.21
C GLY A 320 -24.55 20.82 3.17
N GLN A 321 -24.75 21.79 2.27
CA GLN A 321 -25.78 21.73 1.23
C GLN A 321 -25.29 22.41 -0.05
N SER A 322 -25.47 21.74 -1.19
CA SER A 322 -25.15 22.25 -2.52
C SER A 322 -26.36 22.16 -3.44
N SER A 323 -26.33 22.86 -4.57
CA SER A 323 -27.44 22.83 -5.54
C SER A 323 -27.62 21.45 -6.19
N SER A 324 -26.56 20.66 -6.27
CA SER A 324 -26.59 19.29 -6.82
C SER A 324 -26.93 18.21 -5.81
N GLY A 325 -26.96 18.54 -4.51
CA GLY A 325 -27.00 17.56 -3.43
C GLY A 325 -25.72 16.74 -3.25
N ASN A 326 -24.67 17.02 -4.03
CA ASN A 326 -23.37 16.34 -4.01
C ASN A 326 -22.21 17.33 -3.82
N THR A 327 -21.00 16.82 -3.62
CA THR A 327 -19.78 17.63 -3.67
C THR A 327 -18.94 17.25 -4.89
N MET A 328 -17.82 17.95 -5.09
CA MET A 328 -16.84 17.59 -6.11
C MET A 328 -15.79 16.65 -5.50
N ILE A 329 -15.57 15.51 -6.14
CA ILE A 329 -14.51 14.55 -5.81
C ILE A 329 -13.67 14.33 -7.08
N PHE A 330 -12.36 14.48 -6.97
CA PHE A 330 -11.40 14.15 -8.02
C PHE A 330 -11.00 12.69 -7.93
N ALA A 331 -11.09 12.00 -9.06
CA ALA A 331 -10.73 10.60 -9.18
C ALA A 331 -9.43 10.40 -9.96
N LEU A 332 -8.63 9.44 -9.54
CA LEU A 332 -7.37 9.07 -10.18
C LEU A 332 -7.58 8.30 -11.49
N PRO A 333 -6.60 8.29 -12.42
CA PRO A 333 -6.72 7.60 -13.71
C PRO A 333 -7.14 6.13 -13.63
N HIS A 334 -6.60 5.35 -12.68
CA HIS A 334 -6.98 3.94 -12.54
C HIS A 334 -8.46 3.78 -12.15
N GLN A 335 -8.97 4.62 -11.24
CA GLN A 335 -10.38 4.64 -10.82
C GLN A 335 -11.28 5.01 -12.00
N VAL A 336 -10.93 6.07 -12.74
CA VAL A 336 -11.68 6.48 -13.94
C VAL A 336 -11.81 5.35 -14.95
N SER A 337 -10.75 4.57 -15.14
CA SER A 337 -10.74 3.44 -16.07
C SER A 337 -11.55 2.22 -15.59
N SER A 338 -11.92 2.16 -14.31
CA SER A 338 -12.70 1.08 -13.70
C SER A 338 -14.08 1.51 -13.20
N PHE A 339 -14.50 2.75 -13.43
CA PHE A 339 -15.83 3.18 -12.99
C PHE A 339 -16.96 2.35 -13.58
N THR A 340 -18.01 2.15 -12.77
CA THR A 340 -19.30 1.69 -13.27
C THR A 340 -19.94 2.74 -14.17
N GLU A 341 -20.89 2.35 -15.03
CA GLU A 341 -21.60 3.30 -15.90
C GLU A 341 -22.33 4.40 -15.12
N ASN A 342 -22.82 4.09 -13.92
CA ASN A 342 -23.42 5.07 -13.03
C ASN A 342 -22.40 6.14 -12.60
N THR A 343 -21.20 5.75 -12.19
CA THR A 343 -20.17 6.70 -11.77
C THR A 343 -19.59 7.48 -12.95
N LYS A 344 -19.43 6.85 -14.13
CA LYS A 344 -19.04 7.57 -15.37
C LYS A 344 -19.99 8.70 -15.72
N SER A 345 -21.31 8.52 -15.50
CA SER A 345 -22.31 9.56 -15.79
C SER A 345 -22.17 10.84 -14.93
N LYS A 346 -21.47 10.74 -13.79
CA LYS A 346 -21.23 11.85 -12.85
C LYS A 346 -19.91 12.59 -13.12
N MET A 347 -19.13 12.15 -14.10
CA MET A 347 -17.83 12.72 -14.43
C MET A 347 -17.95 14.03 -15.20
N HIS A 348 -16.99 14.92 -14.97
CA HIS A 348 -16.76 16.13 -15.74
C HIS A 348 -15.34 16.11 -16.32
N PRO A 349 -15.11 15.39 -17.44
CA PRO A 349 -13.76 15.16 -17.99
C PRO A 349 -13.03 16.43 -18.43
N ASN A 350 -13.74 17.54 -18.64
CA ASN A 350 -13.15 18.85 -18.95
C ASN A 350 -12.59 19.57 -17.70
N ILE A 351 -12.79 19.02 -16.51
CA ILE A 351 -12.30 19.55 -15.24
C ILE A 351 -11.26 18.56 -14.71
N GLN A 352 -9.99 18.89 -14.93
CA GLN A 352 -8.87 18.09 -14.45
C GLN A 352 -7.92 18.93 -13.62
N LEU A 353 -7.39 18.33 -12.56
CA LEU A 353 -6.31 18.85 -11.74
C LEU A 353 -5.22 17.79 -11.64
N ASP A 354 -3.96 18.20 -11.66
CA ASP A 354 -2.85 17.25 -11.60
C ASP A 354 -2.73 16.69 -10.17
N SER A 355 -2.59 15.38 -10.06
CA SER A 355 -1.91 14.83 -8.89
C SER A 355 -0.40 15.03 -9.03
N THR A 356 0.32 14.88 -7.93
CA THR A 356 1.78 15.02 -7.89
C THR A 356 2.46 13.95 -8.76
N VAL A 357 2.10 12.67 -8.55
CA VAL A 357 2.80 11.49 -9.11
C VAL A 357 1.88 10.40 -9.69
N MET A 358 0.58 10.66 -9.85
CA MET A 358 -0.39 9.67 -10.37
C MET A 358 -1.19 10.21 -11.57
N GLY A 359 -0.63 11.19 -12.27
CA GLY A 359 -1.24 11.85 -13.44
C GLY A 359 -2.44 12.77 -13.14
N PRO A 360 -3.15 13.21 -14.18
CA PRO A 360 -4.29 14.13 -14.05
C PRO A 360 -5.51 13.42 -13.45
N MET A 361 -6.11 14.04 -12.45
CA MET A 361 -7.34 13.59 -11.80
C MET A 361 -8.56 14.20 -12.48
N THR A 362 -9.66 13.47 -12.54
CA THR A 362 -10.92 13.93 -13.18
C THR A 362 -11.99 14.24 -12.15
N ALA A 363 -12.62 15.41 -12.24
CA ALA A 363 -13.69 15.78 -11.33
C ALA A 363 -14.96 14.95 -11.55
N CYS A 364 -15.60 14.56 -10.45
CA CYS A 364 -16.90 13.90 -10.39
C CYS A 364 -17.80 14.68 -9.43
N LEU A 365 -19.05 14.94 -9.82
CA LEU A 365 -20.03 15.55 -8.94
C LEU A 365 -20.81 14.44 -8.22
N THR A 366 -20.34 14.05 -7.03
CA THR A 366 -20.82 12.84 -6.36
C THR A 366 -20.56 12.80 -4.86
N SER A 367 -21.23 11.86 -4.18
CA SER A 367 -20.92 11.39 -2.83
C SER A 367 -20.22 10.03 -2.82
N ASP A 368 -20.01 9.39 -3.98
CA ASP A 368 -19.39 8.08 -4.06
C ASP A 368 -18.65 7.83 -5.39
N LEU A 369 -17.49 7.19 -5.28
CA LEU A 369 -16.77 6.63 -6.43
C LEU A 369 -16.96 5.12 -6.39
N GLU A 370 -17.64 4.56 -7.40
CA GLU A 370 -17.86 3.12 -7.52
C GLU A 370 -17.15 2.60 -8.76
N MET A 371 -16.34 1.58 -8.53
CA MET A 371 -15.49 0.92 -9.52
C MET A 371 -15.88 -0.56 -9.61
N GLU A 372 -15.59 -1.18 -10.74
CA GLU A 372 -15.79 -2.59 -11.02
C GLU A 372 -14.50 -3.27 -11.47
N GLU A 373 -14.27 -4.51 -11.01
CA GLU A 373 -13.11 -5.31 -11.35
C GLU A 373 -13.49 -6.74 -11.72
N THR A 374 -12.72 -7.33 -12.63
CA THR A 374 -12.72 -8.78 -12.89
C THR A 374 -11.64 -9.43 -12.04
N LEU A 375 -12.04 -10.42 -11.25
CA LEU A 375 -11.19 -11.00 -10.22
C LEU A 375 -10.33 -12.16 -10.77
N PRO A 376 -9.04 -12.25 -10.38
CA PRO A 376 -8.13 -13.31 -10.85
C PRO A 376 -8.35 -14.63 -10.09
N CYS A 377 -9.52 -15.25 -10.23
CA CYS A 377 -9.91 -16.43 -9.43
C CYS A 377 -9.04 -17.67 -9.70
N ASP A 378 -8.51 -17.81 -10.90
CA ASP A 378 -7.73 -18.96 -11.37
C ASP A 378 -6.28 -19.00 -10.84
N ILE A 379 -5.75 -17.89 -10.32
CA ILE A 379 -4.39 -17.85 -9.76
C ILE A 379 -4.35 -18.60 -8.42
N GLY A 380 -3.76 -19.79 -8.40
CA GLY A 380 -3.60 -20.62 -7.21
C GLY A 380 -2.14 -20.78 -6.78
N PHE A 381 -1.79 -21.92 -6.17
CA PHE A 381 -0.43 -22.20 -5.69
C PHE A 381 0.56 -22.54 -6.80
N LEU A 382 0.07 -23.06 -7.92
CA LEU A 382 0.88 -23.65 -8.98
C LEU A 382 1.27 -22.62 -10.05
N PRO A 383 2.28 -22.94 -10.89
CA PRO A 383 2.70 -22.05 -11.96
C PRO A 383 1.51 -21.54 -12.80
N TRP A 384 1.44 -20.21 -12.93
CA TRP A 384 0.42 -19.52 -13.70
C TRP A 384 1.09 -18.38 -14.48
N ALA A 385 0.65 -18.18 -15.73
CA ALA A 385 1.00 -16.99 -16.50
C ALA A 385 -0.17 -16.57 -17.39
N GLN A 386 -0.24 -15.28 -17.72
CA GLN A 386 -1.37 -14.73 -18.49
C GLN A 386 -1.56 -15.41 -19.86
N PHE A 387 -0.48 -15.83 -20.52
CA PHE A 387 -0.51 -16.49 -21.83
C PHE A 387 -0.77 -18.01 -21.78
N SER A 388 -0.80 -18.60 -20.58
CA SER A 388 -1.04 -20.02 -20.35
C SER A 388 -1.89 -20.28 -19.11
N ALA A 389 -2.83 -19.35 -18.86
CA ALA A 389 -3.66 -19.29 -17.67
C ALA A 389 -4.40 -20.61 -17.43
N LYS A 390 -4.14 -21.22 -16.27
CA LYS A 390 -4.72 -22.48 -15.80
C LYS A 390 -4.91 -22.39 -14.30
N SER A 391 -6.09 -22.74 -13.83
CA SER A 391 -6.29 -23.03 -12.40
C SER A 391 -5.35 -24.15 -11.92
N ASP A 392 -5.14 -24.28 -10.61
CA ASP A 392 -4.33 -25.37 -10.05
C ASP A 392 -4.81 -26.76 -10.54
N GLU A 393 -6.12 -26.96 -10.68
CA GLU A 393 -6.71 -28.22 -11.16
C GLU A 393 -6.42 -28.49 -12.64
N GLU A 394 -6.59 -27.46 -13.48
CA GLU A 394 -6.25 -27.53 -14.90
C GLU A 394 -4.74 -27.74 -15.10
N PHE A 395 -3.92 -27.08 -14.29
CA PHE A 395 -2.48 -27.24 -14.31
C PHE A 395 -2.07 -28.70 -14.06
N LEU A 396 -2.58 -29.31 -12.97
CA LEU A 396 -2.23 -30.68 -12.59
C LEU A 396 -2.72 -31.74 -13.59
N SER A 397 -3.81 -31.45 -14.31
CA SER A 397 -4.39 -32.38 -15.29
C SER A 397 -3.79 -32.23 -16.70
N GLN A 398 -3.35 -31.02 -17.08
CA GLN A 398 -2.94 -30.71 -18.44
C GLN A 398 -1.43 -30.50 -18.61
N THR A 399 -0.73 -30.02 -17.58
CA THR A 399 0.71 -29.72 -17.67
C THR A 399 1.54 -30.98 -17.39
N LYS A 400 2.50 -31.27 -18.27
CA LYS A 400 3.42 -32.41 -18.13
C LYS A 400 4.86 -31.95 -18.28
N TYR A 401 5.66 -32.22 -17.26
CA TYR A 401 7.11 -32.06 -17.31
C TYR A 401 7.75 -33.30 -17.92
N ASP A 402 8.81 -33.13 -18.72
CA ASP A 402 9.60 -34.25 -19.21
C ASP A 402 10.41 -34.92 -18.08
N ALA A 403 10.81 -36.18 -18.29
CA ALA A 403 11.48 -36.98 -17.27
C ALA A 403 12.79 -36.33 -16.77
N GLN A 404 13.57 -35.71 -17.66
CA GLN A 404 14.84 -35.08 -17.28
C GLN A 404 14.59 -33.87 -16.38
N THR A 405 13.58 -33.06 -16.70
CA THR A 405 13.15 -31.93 -15.86
C THR A 405 12.65 -32.43 -14.50
N MET A 406 11.85 -33.51 -14.45
CA MET A 406 11.38 -34.10 -13.20
C MET A 406 12.52 -34.61 -12.32
N ASP A 407 13.47 -35.34 -12.90
CA ASP A 407 14.64 -35.86 -12.19
C ASP A 407 15.52 -34.73 -11.63
N LEU A 408 15.77 -33.69 -12.44
CA LEU A 408 16.52 -32.52 -12.00
C LEU A 408 15.81 -31.76 -10.88
N MET A 409 14.49 -31.51 -11.01
CA MET A 409 13.72 -30.85 -9.95
C MET A 409 13.77 -31.66 -8.65
N LYS A 410 13.64 -32.99 -8.72
CA LYS A 410 13.73 -33.87 -7.54
C LYS A 410 15.12 -33.82 -6.89
N GLN A 411 16.19 -33.86 -7.69
CA GLN A 411 17.55 -33.74 -7.18
C GLN A 411 17.77 -32.40 -6.47
N VAL A 412 17.45 -31.28 -7.15
CA VAL A 412 17.64 -29.93 -6.61
C VAL A 412 16.77 -29.71 -5.38
N ALA A 413 15.53 -30.20 -5.37
CA ALA A 413 14.64 -30.09 -4.21
C ALA A 413 15.22 -30.81 -2.98
N ALA A 414 15.82 -32.00 -3.16
CA ALA A 414 16.48 -32.71 -2.09
C ALA A 414 17.69 -31.92 -1.54
N GLU A 415 18.54 -31.40 -2.43
CA GLU A 415 19.70 -30.57 -2.05
C GLU A 415 19.26 -29.29 -1.30
N GLU A 416 18.23 -28.59 -1.78
CA GLU A 416 17.73 -27.36 -1.14
C GLU A 416 17.06 -27.66 0.21
N LEU A 417 16.27 -28.73 0.33
CA LEU A 417 15.63 -29.12 1.59
C LEU A 417 16.63 -29.63 2.64
N ASP A 418 17.81 -30.11 2.24
CA ASP A 418 18.88 -30.53 3.16
C ASP A 418 19.70 -29.35 3.71
N GLN A 419 19.52 -28.12 3.20
CA GLN A 419 20.16 -26.92 3.74
C GLN A 419 19.77 -26.67 5.22
N ASP A 420 20.56 -25.82 5.89
CA ASP A 420 20.25 -25.33 7.24
C ASP A 420 19.03 -24.39 7.20
N MET A 421 17.85 -25.00 7.26
CA MET A 421 16.57 -24.31 7.24
C MET A 421 16.42 -23.44 8.49
N LYS A 422 16.78 -23.94 9.68
CA LYS A 422 16.64 -23.20 10.93
C LYS A 422 17.51 -21.93 10.94
N GLY A 423 18.76 -22.04 10.48
CA GLY A 423 19.66 -20.89 10.36
C GLY A 423 19.19 -19.87 9.31
N GLN A 424 18.53 -20.31 8.24
CA GLN A 424 17.99 -19.42 7.19
C GLN A 424 16.65 -18.78 7.55
N THR A 425 15.90 -19.33 8.51
CA THR A 425 14.55 -18.84 8.86
C THR A 425 14.45 -18.20 10.24
N ASN A 426 15.47 -18.29 11.11
CA ASN A 426 15.48 -17.67 12.43
C ASN A 426 16.58 -16.62 12.52
N LEU A 427 16.39 -15.53 11.79
CA LEU A 427 17.32 -14.39 11.71
C LEU A 427 16.86 -13.25 12.62
N ASP A 428 17.70 -12.23 12.77
CA ASP A 428 17.41 -11.00 13.54
C ASP A 428 16.45 -10.04 12.82
N SER A 429 15.72 -10.52 11.82
CA SER A 429 14.81 -9.75 11.00
C SER A 429 13.59 -10.58 10.62
N MET A 430 12.39 -9.99 10.75
CA MET A 430 11.17 -10.59 10.21
C MET A 430 11.25 -10.69 8.68
N TYR A 431 11.81 -9.70 8.01
CA TYR A 431 11.96 -9.68 6.55
C TYR A 431 12.75 -10.89 6.02
N PHE A 432 14.01 -11.03 6.45
CA PHE A 432 14.87 -12.09 5.92
C PHE A 432 14.42 -13.49 6.38
N SER A 433 13.91 -13.60 7.61
CA SER A 433 13.31 -14.86 8.09
C SER A 433 12.11 -15.26 7.24
N GLY A 434 11.22 -14.31 6.93
CA GLY A 434 10.07 -14.49 6.05
C GLY A 434 10.48 -14.99 4.66
N LYS A 435 11.45 -14.33 4.02
CA LYS A 435 12.01 -14.77 2.73
C LYS A 435 12.50 -16.23 2.78
N GLY A 436 13.19 -16.60 3.86
CA GLY A 436 13.61 -17.99 4.10
C GLY A 436 12.43 -18.96 4.18
N PHE A 437 11.40 -18.64 4.98
CA PHE A 437 10.19 -19.47 5.10
C PHE A 437 9.51 -19.67 3.74
N ASP A 438 9.36 -18.60 2.98
CA ASP A 438 8.64 -18.63 1.72
C ASP A 438 9.42 -19.37 0.61
N LYS A 439 10.75 -19.26 0.59
CA LYS A 439 11.64 -20.10 -0.24
C LYS A 439 11.38 -21.59 -0.04
N PHE A 440 11.35 -22.04 1.21
CA PHE A 440 11.13 -23.47 1.50
C PHE A 440 9.68 -23.89 1.22
N ALA A 441 8.70 -23.00 1.44
CA ALA A 441 7.32 -23.24 1.04
C ALA A 441 7.17 -23.42 -0.49
N PHE A 442 7.90 -22.65 -1.30
CA PHE A 442 7.96 -22.86 -2.74
C PHE A 442 8.49 -24.26 -3.10
N ILE A 443 9.54 -24.74 -2.42
CA ILE A 443 10.07 -26.09 -2.65
C ILE A 443 9.02 -27.14 -2.29
N LEU A 444 8.35 -27.01 -1.14
CA LEU A 444 7.29 -27.94 -0.72
C LEU A 444 6.10 -27.97 -1.69
N THR A 445 5.75 -26.82 -2.26
CA THR A 445 4.72 -26.74 -3.32
C THR A 445 5.09 -27.65 -4.49
N VAL A 446 6.36 -27.62 -4.93
CA VAL A 446 6.84 -28.47 -6.03
C VAL A 446 6.92 -29.95 -5.62
N THR A 447 7.46 -30.27 -4.45
CA THR A 447 7.63 -31.68 -4.02
C THR A 447 6.29 -32.38 -3.84
N HIS A 448 5.29 -31.67 -3.32
CA HIS A 448 3.97 -32.23 -3.03
C HIS A 448 3.09 -32.30 -4.26
N TYR A 449 2.86 -31.17 -4.95
CA TYR A 449 1.87 -31.11 -6.02
C TYR A 449 2.40 -31.57 -7.38
N ILE A 450 3.67 -31.28 -7.70
CA ILE A 450 4.25 -31.54 -9.02
C ILE A 450 5.00 -32.88 -9.02
N LEU A 451 5.99 -33.04 -8.14
CA LEU A 451 6.79 -34.28 -8.05
C LEU A 451 6.01 -35.42 -7.42
N LYS A 452 5.04 -35.12 -6.56
CA LYS A 452 4.27 -36.10 -5.77
C LYS A 452 5.19 -37.03 -4.95
N ASP A 453 6.31 -36.49 -4.47
CA ASP A 453 7.28 -37.20 -3.64
C ASP A 453 6.91 -37.02 -2.16
N GLN A 454 6.14 -37.97 -1.64
CA GLN A 454 5.59 -37.89 -0.29
C GLN A 454 6.68 -37.94 0.80
N GLU A 455 7.75 -38.72 0.60
CA GLU A 455 8.84 -38.85 1.57
C GLU A 455 9.66 -37.56 1.65
N LEU A 456 10.01 -36.98 0.50
CA LEU A 456 10.71 -35.70 0.45
C LEU A 456 9.86 -34.56 1.04
N THR A 457 8.57 -34.55 0.69
CA THR A 457 7.60 -33.55 1.20
C THR A 457 7.47 -33.60 2.71
N LYS A 458 7.25 -34.79 3.29
CA LYS A 458 7.12 -34.95 4.75
C LYS A 458 8.36 -34.47 5.49
N ARG A 459 9.56 -34.84 5.01
CA ARG A 459 10.83 -34.42 5.61
C ARG A 459 10.99 -32.89 5.60
N GLY A 460 10.69 -32.26 4.47
CA GLY A 460 10.77 -30.81 4.36
C GLY A 460 9.72 -30.09 5.21
N LEU A 461 8.49 -30.60 5.23
CA LEU A 461 7.39 -30.06 6.03
C LEU A 461 7.68 -30.14 7.53
N GLU A 462 8.24 -31.26 8.01
CA GLU A 462 8.65 -31.41 9.42
C GLU A 462 9.70 -30.36 9.81
N LYS A 463 10.73 -30.15 8.97
CA LYS A 463 11.74 -29.12 9.22
C LYS A 463 11.13 -27.71 9.23
N LEU A 464 10.25 -27.40 8.28
CA LEU A 464 9.69 -26.06 8.12
C LEU A 464 8.70 -25.71 9.23
N THR A 465 7.83 -26.65 9.61
CA THR A 465 6.90 -26.49 10.74
C THR A 465 7.65 -26.38 12.07
N THR A 466 8.73 -27.15 12.26
CA THR A 466 9.63 -27.02 13.42
C THR A 466 10.25 -25.62 13.47
N ALA A 467 10.76 -25.11 12.35
CA ALA A 467 11.29 -23.75 12.29
C ALA A 467 10.22 -22.70 12.63
N LEU A 468 9.03 -22.80 12.03
CA LEU A 468 7.93 -21.85 12.22
C LEU A 468 7.38 -21.86 13.66
N SER A 469 7.47 -22.99 14.36
CA SER A 469 7.08 -23.09 15.78
C SER A 469 7.86 -22.12 16.69
N THR A 470 9.06 -21.71 16.29
CA THR A 470 9.85 -20.69 17.00
C THR A 470 9.13 -19.34 16.97
N PHE A 471 8.49 -18.99 15.86
CA PHE A 471 7.76 -17.74 15.68
C PHE A 471 6.36 -17.81 16.28
N VAL A 472 5.67 -18.95 16.13
CA VAL A 472 4.35 -19.17 16.75
C VAL A 472 4.43 -19.09 18.27
N SER A 473 5.52 -19.61 18.86
CA SER A 473 5.80 -19.46 20.30
C SER A 473 6.43 -18.12 20.68
N ASN A 474 6.64 -17.23 19.70
CA ASN A 474 7.21 -15.89 19.82
C ASN A 474 8.61 -15.86 20.48
N LYS A 475 9.47 -16.82 20.09
CA LYS A 475 10.82 -17.06 20.62
C LYS A 475 11.93 -16.87 19.60
N GLN A 476 11.63 -16.29 18.44
CA GLN A 476 12.64 -15.89 17.46
C GLN A 476 13.57 -14.83 18.06
N ILE A 477 14.68 -14.53 17.38
CA ILE A 477 15.72 -13.61 17.87
C ILE A 477 15.12 -12.25 18.31
N ASN A 478 14.24 -11.69 17.48
CA ASN A 478 13.46 -10.49 17.79
C ASN A 478 11.96 -10.83 17.79
N PRO A 479 11.36 -11.14 18.96
CA PRO A 479 9.93 -11.40 19.10
C PRO A 479 9.05 -10.26 18.61
N LEU A 480 7.77 -10.55 18.34
CA LEU A 480 6.75 -9.52 18.12
C LEU A 480 6.13 -9.10 19.46
N ALA A 481 5.87 -7.81 19.60
CA ALA A 481 5.06 -7.23 20.66
C ALA A 481 3.77 -6.68 20.08
N TYR A 482 2.67 -6.75 20.83
CA TYR A 482 1.48 -6.00 20.51
C TYR A 482 1.58 -4.60 21.13
N ASP A 483 1.67 -3.60 20.26
CA ASP A 483 1.68 -2.20 20.64
C ASP A 483 0.25 -1.72 20.95
N ARG A 484 0.02 -1.31 22.20
CA ARG A 484 -1.27 -0.79 22.68
C ARG A 484 -1.53 0.67 22.29
N SER A 485 -0.50 1.40 21.86
CA SER A 485 -0.61 2.82 21.51
C SER A 485 -1.16 3.03 20.11
N TRP A 486 -0.65 2.32 19.11
CA TRP A 486 -1.17 2.37 17.73
C TRP A 486 -2.00 1.13 17.34
N LYS A 487 -2.05 0.10 18.21
CA LYS A 487 -2.84 -1.13 18.04
C LYS A 487 -2.34 -1.97 16.86
N GLY A 488 -1.23 -2.68 17.06
CA GLY A 488 -0.58 -3.46 16.01
C GLY A 488 0.55 -4.36 16.49
N LEU A 489 1.08 -5.20 15.60
CA LEU A 489 2.19 -6.11 15.89
C LEU A 489 3.49 -5.55 15.35
N VAL A 490 4.46 -5.33 16.23
CA VAL A 490 5.76 -4.74 15.91
C VAL A 490 6.90 -5.64 16.39
N SER A 491 7.95 -5.75 15.60
CA SER A 491 9.22 -6.36 16.03
C SER A 491 9.78 -5.59 17.21
N VAL A 492 10.32 -6.29 18.23
CA VAL A 492 10.99 -5.62 19.35
C VAL A 492 12.35 -5.01 19.00
N ALA A 493 12.88 -5.31 17.81
CA ALA A 493 14.24 -4.95 17.39
C ALA A 493 14.54 -3.43 17.52
N GLY A 494 13.60 -2.59 17.09
CA GLY A 494 13.74 -1.13 17.13
C GLY A 494 13.14 -0.44 18.36
N LEU A 495 12.43 -1.17 19.22
CA LEU A 495 11.84 -0.60 20.44
C LEU A 495 12.91 -0.19 21.48
N GLY A 496 14.14 -0.70 21.34
CA GLY A 496 15.29 -0.34 22.18
C GLY A 496 16.02 0.95 21.78
N GLY A 497 15.58 1.66 20.74
CA GLY A 497 16.09 2.99 20.37
C GLY A 497 16.64 3.13 18.95
N ASP A 498 16.79 2.03 18.19
CA ASP A 498 17.09 2.11 16.75
C ASP A 498 15.82 1.95 15.92
N ALA A 499 15.19 3.07 15.58
CA ALA A 499 13.98 3.07 14.78
C ALA A 499 14.14 2.40 13.39
N ASN A 500 15.37 2.23 12.87
CA ASN A 500 15.61 1.61 11.56
C ASN A 500 15.87 0.10 11.63
N ALA A 501 15.97 -0.48 12.84
CA ALA A 501 16.17 -1.91 13.01
C ALA A 501 15.02 -2.70 12.35
N ASP A 502 15.36 -3.84 11.74
CA ASP A 502 14.43 -4.65 10.96
C ASP A 502 13.63 -3.79 9.95
N PHE A 503 14.35 -2.96 9.19
CA PHE A 503 13.83 -2.05 8.17
C PHE A 503 12.78 -1.03 8.66
N GLY A 504 12.70 -0.79 9.96
CA GLY A 504 11.72 0.10 10.56
C GLY A 504 10.40 -0.57 10.91
N ASN A 505 10.34 -1.90 10.92
CA ASN A 505 9.17 -2.67 11.33
C ASN A 505 8.64 -2.23 12.71
N SER A 506 9.53 -1.93 13.66
CA SER A 506 9.10 -1.42 14.98
C SER A 506 8.30 -0.12 14.92
N PHE A 507 8.43 0.64 13.83
CA PHE A 507 7.75 1.90 13.54
C PHE A 507 6.77 1.74 12.37
N TYR A 508 6.19 0.54 12.20
CA TYR A 508 5.16 0.22 11.20
C TYR A 508 5.61 0.33 9.74
N ASN A 509 6.92 0.28 9.48
CA ASN A 509 7.43 0.18 8.11
C ASN A 509 7.28 -1.25 7.58
N ASP A 510 6.88 -1.39 6.32
CA ASP A 510 7.06 -2.62 5.54
C ASP A 510 6.33 -3.87 6.08
N HIS A 511 5.29 -3.71 6.92
CA HIS A 511 4.59 -4.86 7.52
C HIS A 511 3.97 -5.80 6.47
N HIS A 512 3.40 -5.27 5.39
CA HIS A 512 2.87 -6.05 4.27
C HIS A 512 3.97 -6.86 3.57
N PHE A 513 5.16 -6.27 3.36
CA PHE A 513 6.31 -7.00 2.81
C PHE A 513 6.75 -8.12 3.75
N HIS A 514 6.98 -7.80 5.03
CA HIS A 514 7.55 -8.73 6.00
C HIS A 514 6.58 -9.88 6.28
N TYR A 515 5.34 -9.57 6.64
CA TYR A 515 4.36 -10.55 7.08
C TYR A 515 3.73 -11.31 5.91
N GLY A 516 3.71 -10.74 4.70
CA GLY A 516 3.27 -11.42 3.48
C GLY A 516 3.97 -12.75 3.25
N TYR A 517 5.29 -12.80 3.45
CA TYR A 517 6.07 -14.03 3.33
C TYR A 517 5.65 -15.12 4.33
N PHE A 518 5.38 -14.76 5.59
CA PHE A 518 4.91 -15.71 6.60
C PHE A 518 3.51 -16.23 6.29
N ILE A 519 2.62 -15.33 5.86
CA ILE A 519 1.23 -15.66 5.51
C ILE A 519 1.21 -16.62 4.30
N ARG A 520 2.03 -16.37 3.27
CA ARG A 520 2.18 -17.29 2.14
C ARG A 520 2.71 -18.63 2.63
N ALA A 521 3.84 -18.65 3.33
CA ALA A 521 4.45 -19.89 3.79
C ALA A 521 3.48 -20.73 4.62
N ALA A 522 2.70 -20.11 5.50
CA ALA A 522 1.65 -20.76 6.28
C ALA A 522 0.49 -21.31 5.42
N ALA A 523 0.09 -20.62 4.35
CA ALA A 523 -0.91 -21.13 3.41
C ALA A 523 -0.46 -22.43 2.74
N VAL A 524 0.81 -22.52 2.36
CA VAL A 524 1.39 -23.76 1.80
C VAL A 524 1.49 -24.86 2.87
N ILE A 525 2.06 -24.55 4.03
CA ILE A 525 2.19 -25.50 5.14
C ILE A 525 0.83 -26.08 5.52
N GLY A 526 -0.17 -25.21 5.75
CA GLY A 526 -1.51 -25.63 6.15
C GLY A 526 -2.23 -26.45 5.08
N SER A 527 -2.03 -26.12 3.80
CA SER A 527 -2.61 -26.90 2.70
C SER A 527 -1.99 -28.29 2.60
N ILE A 528 -0.65 -28.38 2.60
CA ILE A 528 0.07 -29.66 2.48
C ILE A 528 -0.14 -30.53 3.72
N ASP A 529 -0.06 -29.96 4.92
CA ASP A 529 -0.29 -30.69 6.16
C ASP A 529 -1.71 -31.29 6.19
N ARG A 530 -2.73 -30.52 5.79
CA ARG A 530 -4.11 -31.03 5.65
C ARG A 530 -4.20 -32.14 4.61
N ASP A 531 -3.58 -32.01 3.44
CA ASP A 531 -3.57 -33.04 2.39
C ASP A 531 -2.91 -34.35 2.89
N LEU A 532 -1.98 -34.25 3.84
CA LEU A 532 -1.32 -35.38 4.49
C LEU A 532 -2.04 -35.88 5.76
N GLY A 533 -3.21 -35.31 6.10
CA GLY A 533 -4.03 -35.71 7.25
C GLY A 533 -3.59 -35.13 8.59
N GLY A 534 -2.80 -34.05 8.58
CA GLY A 534 -2.34 -33.33 9.76
C GLY A 534 -3.37 -32.35 10.34
N ASN A 535 -2.97 -31.65 11.40
CA ASN A 535 -3.80 -30.77 12.21
C ASN A 535 -3.21 -29.35 12.39
N TRP A 536 -2.16 -29.00 11.64
CA TRP A 536 -1.37 -27.78 11.84
C TRP A 536 -2.22 -26.50 11.82
N LEU A 537 -3.23 -26.44 10.94
CA LEU A 537 -4.13 -25.29 10.84
C LEU A 537 -4.87 -25.01 12.14
N ASN A 538 -5.37 -26.04 12.83
CA ASN A 538 -6.14 -25.85 14.07
C ASN A 538 -5.27 -25.29 15.21
N GLU A 539 -3.97 -25.54 15.17
CA GLU A 539 -3.01 -25.11 16.19
C GLU A 539 -2.44 -23.70 15.93
N ASN A 540 -2.31 -23.32 14.65
CA ASN A 540 -1.50 -22.15 14.26
C ASN A 540 -2.28 -21.05 13.54
N LYS A 541 -3.53 -21.30 13.11
CA LYS A 541 -4.33 -20.34 12.34
C LYS A 541 -4.43 -18.97 13.00
N GLU A 542 -4.67 -18.92 14.32
CA GLU A 542 -4.87 -17.65 15.02
C GLU A 542 -3.61 -16.79 15.04
N TRP A 543 -2.42 -17.38 15.08
CA TRP A 543 -1.16 -16.62 15.04
C TRP A 543 -0.99 -15.95 13.68
N ILE A 544 -1.30 -16.65 12.59
CA ILE A 544 -1.28 -16.08 11.24
C ILE A 544 -2.37 -15.03 11.05
N ASN A 545 -3.59 -15.27 11.55
CA ASN A 545 -4.68 -14.29 11.50
C ASN A 545 -4.32 -12.99 12.23
N ASN A 546 -3.51 -13.03 13.29
CA ASN A 546 -3.01 -11.84 13.96
C ASN A 546 -2.09 -11.01 13.05
N LEU A 547 -1.22 -11.64 12.25
CA LEU A 547 -0.43 -10.95 11.21
C LEU A 547 -1.32 -10.37 10.10
N VAL A 548 -2.32 -11.13 9.65
CA VAL A 548 -3.28 -10.67 8.62
C VAL A 548 -4.06 -9.45 9.11
N ARG A 549 -4.53 -9.46 10.36
CA ARG A 549 -5.28 -8.36 10.98
C ARG A 549 -4.42 -7.11 11.11
N ASP A 550 -3.14 -7.25 11.46
CA ASP A 550 -2.22 -6.11 11.56
C ASP A 550 -2.09 -5.33 10.24
N VAL A 551 -1.97 -6.05 9.11
CA VAL A 551 -1.75 -5.42 7.81
C VAL A 551 -3.05 -5.03 7.10
N SER A 552 -4.08 -5.87 7.22
CA SER A 552 -5.24 -5.88 6.31
C SER A 552 -6.58 -6.15 7.01
N ASN A 553 -6.72 -5.79 8.30
CA ASN A 553 -8.02 -5.82 8.95
C ASN A 553 -9.05 -5.04 8.08
N PRO A 554 -10.12 -5.70 7.59
CA PRO A 554 -11.01 -5.09 6.62
C PRO A 554 -12.16 -4.31 7.26
N SER A 555 -12.22 -4.24 8.60
CA SER A 555 -13.41 -3.75 9.28
C SER A 555 -13.12 -3.03 10.61
N PRO A 556 -13.82 -1.92 10.89
CA PRO A 556 -13.73 -1.21 12.17
C PRO A 556 -14.40 -1.95 13.34
N GLN A 557 -15.02 -3.11 13.11
CA GLN A 557 -15.52 -3.96 14.20
C GLN A 557 -14.37 -4.66 14.95
N ASP A 558 -13.23 -4.89 14.31
CA ASP A 558 -12.01 -5.25 15.04
C ASP A 558 -11.44 -4.00 15.73
N LYS A 559 -11.46 -4.00 17.06
CA LYS A 559 -10.99 -2.88 17.89
C LYS A 559 -9.51 -2.97 18.25
N TYR A 560 -8.81 -3.98 17.74
CA TYR A 560 -7.41 -4.26 18.06
C TYR A 560 -6.45 -3.94 16.92
N PHE A 561 -6.94 -3.70 15.70
CA PHE A 561 -6.10 -3.39 14.55
C PHE A 561 -6.75 -2.34 13.64
N PRO A 562 -6.00 -1.39 13.06
CA PRO A 562 -6.51 -0.37 12.15
C PRO A 562 -7.01 -0.97 10.84
N VAL A 563 -7.87 -0.24 10.14
CA VAL A 563 -8.55 -0.74 8.95
C VAL A 563 -7.65 -0.56 7.74
N PHE A 564 -7.22 -1.68 7.15
CA PHE A 564 -6.29 -1.72 6.02
C PHE A 564 -5.05 -0.85 6.25
N ARG A 565 -4.23 -1.16 7.28
CA ARG A 565 -3.04 -0.39 7.64
C ARG A 565 -2.24 0.05 6.40
N SER A 566 -1.81 -0.91 5.57
CA SER A 566 -0.95 -0.65 4.41
C SER A 566 -1.73 -0.25 3.16
N PHE A 567 -2.69 -1.05 2.71
CA PHE A 567 -3.39 -0.83 1.43
C PHE A 567 -4.22 0.46 1.43
N ASP A 568 -4.03 1.30 0.43
CA ASP A 568 -4.80 2.54 0.22
C ASP A 568 -5.78 2.33 -0.95
N TRP A 569 -7.07 2.30 -0.61
CA TRP A 569 -8.15 2.07 -1.57
C TRP A 569 -8.35 3.22 -2.56
N PHE A 570 -7.81 4.41 -2.26
CA PHE A 570 -7.85 5.54 -3.17
C PHE A 570 -6.71 5.47 -4.19
N THR A 571 -5.46 5.23 -3.77
CA THR A 571 -4.31 5.14 -4.71
C THR A 571 -4.24 3.80 -5.43
N GLY A 572 -4.85 2.76 -4.85
CA GLY A 572 -4.94 1.42 -5.43
C GLY A 572 -3.71 0.54 -5.21
N HIS A 573 -2.81 0.93 -4.31
CA HIS A 573 -1.64 0.15 -3.88
C HIS A 573 -1.35 0.45 -2.39
N SER A 574 -0.41 -0.28 -1.79
CA SER A 574 -0.02 -0.03 -0.40
C SER A 574 0.96 1.13 -0.25
N TRP A 575 1.03 1.66 0.97
CA TRP A 575 2.12 2.52 1.41
C TRP A 575 2.97 1.80 2.46
N ALA A 576 4.27 1.69 2.20
CA ALA A 576 5.22 1.02 3.05
C ALA A 576 5.65 1.87 4.25
N LYS A 577 5.82 3.18 4.03
CA LYS A 577 6.28 4.11 5.07
C LYS A 577 5.34 4.17 6.28
N GLY A 578 5.83 3.71 7.43
CA GLY A 578 5.14 3.82 8.71
C GLY A 578 5.32 5.19 9.38
N LEU A 579 5.71 5.17 10.65
CA LEU A 579 5.85 6.32 11.52
C LEU A 579 7.19 7.07 11.32
N PHE A 580 7.51 7.39 10.07
CA PHE A 580 8.68 8.18 9.71
C PHE A 580 8.24 9.49 9.07
N LEU A 581 8.79 10.60 9.56
CA LEU A 581 8.52 11.91 9.01
C LEU A 581 9.12 12.03 7.59
N SER A 582 8.35 12.54 6.62
CA SER A 582 8.79 12.62 5.23
C SER A 582 8.24 13.85 4.50
N GLY A 583 9.14 14.67 3.96
CA GLY A 583 8.78 15.84 3.14
C GLY A 583 8.15 15.49 1.79
N ASP A 584 8.39 14.27 1.31
CA ASP A 584 7.79 13.73 0.09
C ASP A 584 6.57 12.84 0.36
N GLY A 585 6.19 12.68 1.64
CA GLY A 585 5.07 11.83 2.06
C GLY A 585 5.42 10.35 2.18
N LYS A 586 4.38 9.51 2.13
CA LYS A 586 4.49 8.05 2.14
C LYS A 586 5.25 7.56 0.91
N ASP A 587 5.82 6.36 1.01
CA ASP A 587 6.49 5.72 -0.12
C ASP A 587 6.25 4.21 -0.18
N GLU A 588 6.45 3.68 -1.37
CA GLU A 588 6.33 2.28 -1.76
C GLU A 588 7.42 2.01 -2.84
N GLU A 589 8.31 1.05 -2.57
CA GLU A 589 9.42 0.68 -3.46
C GLU A 589 9.13 -0.68 -4.12
N SER A 590 8.93 -1.70 -3.29
CA SER A 590 8.81 -3.09 -3.72
C SER A 590 7.38 -3.44 -4.13
N SER A 591 6.97 -2.94 -5.30
CA SER A 591 5.63 -3.21 -5.86
C SER A 591 5.31 -4.71 -5.92
N SER A 592 6.33 -5.56 -6.06
CA SER A 592 6.18 -7.00 -6.09
C SER A 592 5.98 -7.68 -4.75
N GLU A 593 6.54 -7.13 -3.68
CA GLU A 593 6.22 -7.59 -2.32
C GLU A 593 4.81 -7.14 -1.91
N ASP A 594 4.33 -6.01 -2.43
CA ASP A 594 2.95 -5.55 -2.22
C ASP A 594 1.92 -6.49 -2.86
N TYR A 595 2.03 -6.78 -4.17
CA TYR A 595 1.12 -7.75 -4.78
C TYR A 595 1.37 -9.19 -4.29
N HIS A 596 2.57 -9.51 -3.77
CA HIS A 596 2.82 -10.78 -3.09
C HIS A 596 2.01 -10.90 -1.80
N PHE A 597 1.88 -9.83 -1.01
CA PHE A 597 1.01 -9.82 0.17
C PHE A 597 -0.46 -10.07 -0.19
N ALA A 598 -0.98 -9.40 -1.23
CA ALA A 598 -2.36 -9.62 -1.67
C ALA A 598 -2.61 -11.06 -2.16
N TYR A 599 -1.61 -11.65 -2.83
CA TYR A 599 -1.59 -13.07 -3.19
C TYR A 599 -1.52 -13.99 -1.97
N ALA A 600 -0.70 -13.67 -0.97
CA ALA A 600 -0.62 -14.41 0.29
C ALA A 600 -1.96 -14.40 1.04
N LEU A 601 -2.63 -13.24 1.11
CA LEU A 601 -3.96 -13.08 1.70
C LEU A 601 -4.99 -13.98 1.01
N LYS A 602 -4.99 -13.99 -0.33
CA LYS A 602 -5.85 -14.87 -1.14
C LYS A 602 -5.62 -16.33 -0.77
N LEU A 603 -4.37 -16.80 -0.81
CA LEU A 603 -4.04 -18.19 -0.54
C LEU A 603 -4.34 -18.61 0.90
N TRP A 604 -4.12 -17.71 1.85
CA TRP A 604 -4.44 -17.98 3.26
C TRP A 604 -5.95 -18.15 3.44
N GLY A 605 -6.77 -17.24 2.89
CA GLY A 605 -8.23 -17.37 2.89
C GLY A 605 -8.69 -18.70 2.30
N LYS A 606 -8.17 -19.08 1.12
CA LYS A 606 -8.41 -20.39 0.50
C LYS A 606 -8.02 -21.55 1.41
N THR A 607 -6.88 -21.45 2.10
CA THR A 607 -6.33 -22.50 2.96
C THR A 607 -7.21 -22.74 4.19
N ILE A 608 -7.68 -21.67 4.83
CA ILE A 608 -8.49 -21.77 6.07
C ILE A 608 -10.00 -21.87 5.81
N GLY A 609 -10.43 -21.79 4.54
CA GLY A 609 -11.84 -21.81 4.17
C GLY A 609 -12.58 -20.48 4.42
N ASP A 610 -11.85 -19.36 4.48
CA ASP A 610 -12.43 -18.01 4.54
C ASP A 610 -12.58 -17.44 3.12
N ALA A 611 -13.74 -17.71 2.52
CA ALA A 611 -14.07 -17.28 1.17
C ALA A 611 -14.12 -15.74 1.03
N ALA A 612 -14.46 -15.01 2.09
CA ALA A 612 -14.48 -13.55 2.07
C ALA A 612 -13.05 -12.98 2.03
N MET A 613 -12.12 -13.58 2.79
CA MET A 613 -10.70 -13.25 2.73
C MET A 613 -10.07 -13.58 1.38
N GLU A 614 -10.39 -14.74 0.81
CA GLU A 614 -9.91 -15.11 -0.53
C GLU A 614 -10.38 -14.10 -1.58
N ALA A 615 -11.68 -13.76 -1.58
CA ALA A 615 -12.25 -12.79 -2.50
C ALA A 615 -11.70 -11.37 -2.29
N ARG A 616 -11.42 -10.98 -1.05
CA ARG A 616 -10.73 -9.72 -0.72
C ARG A 616 -9.31 -9.68 -1.29
N GLY A 617 -8.54 -10.75 -1.17
CA GLY A 617 -7.21 -10.86 -1.79
C GLY A 617 -7.27 -10.74 -3.32
N ASN A 618 -8.25 -11.38 -3.96
CA ASN A 618 -8.50 -11.24 -5.40
C ASN A 618 -8.82 -9.80 -5.81
N LEU A 619 -9.69 -9.12 -5.05
CA LEU A 619 -10.06 -7.72 -5.33
C LEU A 619 -8.86 -6.78 -5.22
N ILE A 620 -8.07 -6.91 -4.15
CA ILE A 620 -6.85 -6.11 -3.96
C ILE A 620 -5.86 -6.35 -5.11
N LEU A 621 -5.65 -7.61 -5.52
CA LEU A 621 -4.79 -7.93 -6.68
C LEU A 621 -5.28 -7.30 -7.98
N ALA A 622 -6.60 -7.31 -8.24
CA ALA A 622 -7.17 -6.70 -9.45
C ALA A 622 -6.95 -5.18 -9.49
N ILE A 623 -7.15 -4.51 -8.35
CA ILE A 623 -6.90 -3.06 -8.22
C ILE A 623 -5.41 -2.76 -8.42
N MET A 624 -4.52 -3.49 -7.74
CA MET A 624 -3.06 -3.32 -7.85
C MET A 624 -2.55 -3.53 -9.27
N ARG A 625 -3.07 -4.54 -9.99
CA ARG A 625 -2.73 -4.74 -11.41
C ARG A 625 -2.97 -3.46 -12.20
N ARG A 626 -4.13 -2.83 -12.02
CA ARG A 626 -4.50 -1.63 -12.75
C ARG A 626 -3.69 -0.41 -12.33
N SER A 627 -3.60 -0.13 -11.04
CA SER A 627 -2.89 1.04 -10.50
C SER A 627 -1.39 0.97 -10.77
N MET A 628 -0.72 -0.16 -10.49
CA MET A 628 0.72 -0.29 -10.66
C MET A 628 1.14 -0.23 -12.14
N ASN A 629 0.34 -0.75 -13.08
CA ASN A 629 0.64 -0.61 -14.52
C ASN A 629 0.46 0.83 -15.04
N LEU A 630 -0.12 1.73 -14.24
CA LEU A 630 -0.17 3.15 -14.54
C LEU A 630 0.91 3.94 -13.80
N TYR A 631 1.25 3.58 -12.56
CA TYR A 631 2.07 4.44 -11.67
C TYR A 631 3.45 3.88 -11.30
N MET A 632 3.71 2.60 -11.50
CA MET A 632 4.99 1.97 -11.12
C MET A 632 5.64 1.13 -12.22
N LEU A 633 4.85 0.59 -13.15
CA LEU A 633 5.30 -0.29 -14.23
C LEU A 633 4.93 0.33 -15.59
N TYR A 634 5.91 0.91 -16.26
CA TYR A 634 5.70 1.78 -17.43
C TYR A 634 5.91 1.03 -18.74
N SER A 635 4.79 0.60 -19.32
CA SER A 635 4.76 0.18 -20.73
C SER A 635 4.95 1.39 -21.66
N ASP A 636 5.40 1.16 -22.89
CA ASP A 636 5.63 2.22 -23.90
C ASP A 636 4.40 3.12 -24.14
N GLY A 637 3.19 2.57 -23.97
CA GLY A 637 1.92 3.30 -24.12
C GLY A 637 1.45 4.06 -22.88
N ASN A 638 2.24 4.13 -21.81
CA ASN A 638 1.85 4.87 -20.60
C ASN A 638 1.75 6.37 -20.88
N THR A 639 0.55 6.94 -20.69
CA THR A 639 0.26 8.36 -20.87
C THR A 639 -0.01 9.09 -19.55
N VAL A 640 0.14 8.40 -18.42
CA VAL A 640 -0.14 8.91 -17.08
C VAL A 640 1.12 9.58 -16.53
N GLU A 641 2.25 8.87 -16.61
CA GLU A 641 3.53 9.36 -16.16
C GLU A 641 4.19 10.32 -17.17
N PRO A 642 5.09 11.20 -16.71
CA PRO A 642 5.84 12.07 -17.61
C PRO A 642 6.60 11.27 -18.67
N GLN A 643 6.51 11.69 -19.93
CA GLN A 643 7.22 11.04 -21.04
C GLN A 643 8.74 10.95 -20.83
N GLN A 644 9.33 11.95 -20.16
CA GLN A 644 10.75 11.94 -19.76
C GLN A 644 11.09 10.89 -18.70
N PHE A 645 10.11 10.21 -18.10
CA PHE A 645 10.33 9.20 -17.05
C PHE A 645 10.00 7.78 -17.50
N VAL A 646 9.03 7.61 -18.41
CA VAL A 646 8.52 6.30 -18.88
C VAL A 646 9.64 5.36 -19.36
N GLY A 647 10.72 5.89 -19.94
CA GLY A 647 11.87 5.12 -20.40
C GLY A 647 12.61 4.34 -19.30
N ASN A 648 12.42 4.68 -18.02
CA ASN A 648 12.98 3.94 -16.87
C ASN A 648 12.33 2.57 -16.65
N ARG A 649 11.16 2.31 -17.24
CA ARG A 649 10.33 1.11 -17.11
C ARG A 649 9.69 0.88 -15.75
N VAL A 650 10.34 1.28 -14.67
CA VAL A 650 9.81 1.18 -13.31
C VAL A 650 9.95 2.49 -12.56
N SER A 651 9.18 2.68 -11.50
CA SER A 651 9.28 3.86 -10.63
C SER A 651 10.61 3.96 -9.90
N GLY A 652 11.21 2.83 -9.50
CA GLY A 652 12.08 2.81 -8.33
C GLY A 652 11.22 3.08 -7.09
N ILE A 653 11.60 4.05 -6.27
CA ILE A 653 10.82 4.43 -5.09
C ILE A 653 9.76 5.47 -5.48
N MET A 654 8.49 5.11 -5.33
CA MET A 654 7.36 6.02 -5.51
C MET A 654 6.97 6.63 -4.16
N PHE A 655 6.93 7.96 -4.09
CA PHE A 655 6.45 8.73 -2.94
C PHE A 655 5.17 9.47 -3.30
N GLU A 656 4.40 9.94 -2.31
CA GLU A 656 3.23 10.81 -2.56
C GLU A 656 3.58 12.11 -3.33
N ASN A 657 4.82 12.60 -3.28
CA ASN A 657 5.23 13.86 -3.95
C ASN A 657 6.37 13.71 -4.97
N LYS A 658 6.97 12.53 -5.09
CA LYS A 658 8.18 12.28 -5.87
C LYS A 658 8.19 10.87 -6.45
N VAL A 659 8.77 10.68 -7.63
CA VAL A 659 9.19 9.36 -8.12
C VAL A 659 10.70 9.40 -8.35
N ASP A 660 11.44 8.42 -7.83
CA ASP A 660 12.90 8.34 -7.90
C ASP A 660 13.33 6.94 -8.35
N HIS A 661 13.89 6.86 -9.56
CA HIS A 661 14.43 5.63 -10.17
C HIS A 661 15.75 5.25 -9.49
N ALA A 662 15.61 4.79 -8.26
CA ALA A 662 16.67 4.44 -7.33
C ALA A 662 16.18 3.32 -6.41
N THR A 663 17.07 2.78 -5.59
CA THR A 663 16.68 1.98 -4.43
C THR A 663 17.29 2.54 -3.15
N TYR A 664 16.77 2.10 -1.99
CA TYR A 664 17.35 2.44 -0.69
C TYR A 664 18.78 1.87 -0.48
N PHE A 665 19.25 0.99 -1.35
CA PHE A 665 20.50 0.25 -1.20
C PHE A 665 21.47 0.36 -2.40
N GLY A 666 21.07 0.97 -3.52
CA GLY A 666 21.98 1.26 -4.63
C GLY A 666 21.30 1.79 -5.88
N LEU A 667 22.11 2.11 -6.89
CA LEU A 667 21.65 2.61 -8.20
C LEU A 667 21.95 1.63 -9.34
N ASN A 668 22.37 0.40 -9.02
CA ASN A 668 22.63 -0.58 -10.06
C ASN A 668 21.30 -0.96 -10.74
N PRO A 669 21.25 -1.07 -12.08
CA PRO A 669 20.00 -1.35 -12.76
C PRO A 669 19.38 -2.70 -12.36
N GLU A 670 20.18 -3.72 -12.03
CA GLU A 670 19.67 -4.98 -11.50
C GLU A 670 18.96 -4.84 -10.15
N TYR A 671 19.33 -3.85 -9.33
CA TYR A 671 18.67 -3.56 -8.06
C TYR A 671 17.34 -2.85 -8.32
N ILE A 672 17.38 -1.77 -9.09
CA ILE A 672 16.21 -0.91 -9.35
C ILE A 672 15.13 -1.68 -10.10
N GLN A 673 15.49 -2.50 -11.10
CA GLN A 673 14.50 -3.28 -11.83
C GLN A 673 14.09 -4.53 -11.02
N GLY A 674 15.06 -5.21 -10.43
CA GLY A 674 14.84 -6.47 -9.72
C GLY A 674 13.94 -6.33 -8.49
N ILE A 675 13.95 -5.20 -7.78
CA ILE A 675 13.12 -4.99 -6.60
C ILE A 675 11.62 -5.03 -6.92
N HIS A 676 11.22 -4.69 -8.15
CA HIS A 676 9.84 -4.80 -8.63
C HIS A 676 9.48 -6.20 -9.17
N MET A 677 10.40 -7.17 -9.06
CA MET A 677 10.19 -8.55 -9.51
C MET A 677 10.08 -9.54 -8.34
N ILE A 678 10.71 -9.24 -7.19
CA ILE A 678 10.82 -10.19 -6.08
C ILE A 678 9.64 -10.11 -5.10
N PRO A 679 9.15 -11.25 -4.58
CA PRO A 679 9.38 -12.61 -5.05
C PRO A 679 8.57 -12.89 -6.33
N LEU A 680 9.10 -13.77 -7.20
CA LEU A 680 8.34 -14.23 -8.36
C LEU A 680 7.38 -15.36 -7.98
N THR A 681 6.09 -15.06 -8.08
CA THR A 681 4.98 -15.94 -7.72
C THR A 681 4.04 -16.12 -8.92
N PRO A 682 3.04 -17.03 -8.83
CA PRO A 682 1.99 -17.13 -9.85
C PRO A 682 1.26 -15.80 -10.12
N ALA A 683 1.12 -14.91 -9.13
CA ALA A 683 0.52 -13.60 -9.31
C ALA A 683 1.40 -12.61 -10.10
N SER A 684 2.70 -12.86 -10.23
CA SER A 684 3.63 -11.95 -10.90
C SER A 684 3.27 -11.71 -12.36
N SER A 685 2.87 -12.73 -13.13
CA SER A 685 2.48 -12.56 -14.54
C SER A 685 1.18 -11.75 -14.70
N TYR A 686 0.32 -11.75 -13.68
CA TYR A 686 -0.96 -11.02 -13.72
C TYR A 686 -0.73 -9.51 -13.61
N VAL A 687 0.18 -9.09 -12.71
CA VAL A 687 0.55 -7.69 -12.55
C VAL A 687 1.60 -7.27 -13.57
N ARG A 688 2.71 -8.02 -13.69
CA ARG A 688 3.78 -7.81 -14.68
C ARG A 688 3.41 -8.51 -15.98
N ASN A 689 2.55 -7.88 -16.77
CA ASN A 689 2.04 -8.47 -18.00
C ASN A 689 3.19 -8.81 -18.99
N PRO A 690 3.03 -9.83 -19.86
CA PRO A 690 4.11 -10.32 -20.73
C PRO A 690 4.71 -9.26 -21.68
N ASP A 691 3.89 -8.31 -22.15
CA ASP A 691 4.35 -7.26 -23.05
C ASP A 691 5.25 -6.25 -22.31
N PHE A 692 4.86 -5.85 -21.10
CA PHE A 692 5.68 -5.01 -20.23
C PHE A 692 7.02 -5.68 -19.91
N VAL A 693 6.99 -6.96 -19.49
CA VAL A 693 8.22 -7.70 -19.15
C VAL A 693 9.16 -7.78 -20.34
N ARG A 694 8.63 -7.99 -21.56
CA ARG A 694 9.43 -7.97 -22.78
C ARG A 694 10.04 -6.59 -23.04
N GLN A 695 9.25 -5.52 -22.95
CA GLN A 695 9.74 -4.14 -23.15
C GLN A 695 10.85 -3.78 -22.16
N GLU A 696 10.69 -4.11 -20.88
CA GLU A 696 11.70 -3.92 -19.84
C GLU A 696 12.96 -4.74 -20.14
N TRP A 697 12.79 -6.01 -20.54
CA TRP A 697 13.90 -6.89 -20.89
C TRP A 697 14.73 -6.37 -22.07
N ASP A 698 14.07 -6.02 -23.17
CA ASP A 698 14.73 -5.56 -24.39
C ASP A 698 15.40 -4.20 -24.20
N SER A 699 14.79 -3.32 -23.40
CA SER A 699 15.33 -1.98 -23.17
C SER A 699 16.46 -1.92 -22.14
N ILE A 700 16.41 -2.73 -21.08
CA ILE A 700 17.34 -2.62 -19.94
C ILE A 700 18.00 -3.98 -19.64
N ILE A 701 17.22 -5.00 -19.28
CA ILE A 701 17.76 -6.20 -18.61
C ILE A 701 18.70 -7.02 -19.50
N SER A 702 18.38 -7.19 -20.78
CA SER A 702 19.19 -7.95 -21.75
C SER A 702 20.62 -7.39 -21.88
N LYS A 703 20.81 -6.10 -21.62
CA LYS A 703 22.10 -5.40 -21.72
C LYS A 703 22.98 -5.61 -20.48
N ILE A 704 22.40 -5.95 -19.33
CA ILE A 704 23.11 -6.05 -18.05
C ILE A 704 23.18 -7.47 -17.50
N VAL A 705 22.26 -8.37 -17.85
CA VAL A 705 22.10 -9.68 -17.18
C VAL A 705 23.33 -10.58 -17.27
N ASN A 706 24.16 -10.41 -18.30
CA ASN A 706 25.38 -11.21 -18.46
C ASN A 706 26.52 -10.76 -17.53
N SER A 707 26.54 -9.50 -17.09
CA SER A 707 27.55 -8.98 -16.15
C SER A 707 27.17 -9.16 -14.67
N VAL A 708 25.91 -9.49 -14.37
CA VAL A 708 25.46 -9.80 -13.00
C VAL A 708 25.94 -11.21 -12.62
N ASP A 709 26.58 -11.36 -11.46
CA ASP A 709 27.12 -12.63 -10.94
C ASP A 709 26.73 -12.89 -9.47
N ASP A 710 25.62 -12.32 -9.02
CA ASP A 710 25.03 -12.52 -7.68
C ASP A 710 23.54 -12.93 -7.79
N GLY A 711 22.83 -12.94 -6.65
CA GLY A 711 21.43 -13.38 -6.53
C GLY A 711 20.44 -12.64 -7.44
N TRP A 712 20.75 -11.41 -7.88
CA TRP A 712 19.90 -10.67 -8.80
C TRP A 712 19.84 -11.32 -10.18
N LYS A 713 20.87 -12.07 -10.58
CA LYS A 713 20.86 -12.79 -11.86
C LYS A 713 19.70 -13.77 -11.96
N GLY A 714 19.44 -14.52 -10.90
CA GLY A 714 18.32 -15.46 -10.82
C GLY A 714 16.98 -14.75 -10.91
N ILE A 715 16.80 -13.65 -10.18
CA ILE A 715 15.58 -12.85 -10.21
C ILE A 715 15.27 -12.36 -11.64
N LEU A 716 16.26 -11.73 -12.28
CA LEU A 716 16.13 -11.24 -13.65
C LEU A 716 15.79 -12.39 -14.62
N LYS A 717 16.47 -13.52 -14.48
CA LYS A 717 16.24 -14.69 -15.34
C LYS A 717 14.91 -15.37 -15.09
N LEU A 718 14.36 -15.36 -13.88
CA LEU A 718 13.03 -15.89 -13.64
C LEU A 718 11.95 -14.94 -14.16
N ASN A 719 12.15 -13.62 -14.05
CA ASN A 719 11.26 -12.62 -14.66
C ASN A 719 11.17 -12.80 -16.18
N GLN A 720 12.25 -13.22 -16.84
CA GLN A 720 12.22 -13.60 -18.26
C GLN A 720 11.15 -14.66 -18.58
N ALA A 721 10.82 -15.56 -17.64
CA ALA A 721 9.83 -16.60 -17.87
C ALA A 721 8.42 -16.04 -18.15
N LEU A 722 8.13 -14.82 -17.69
CA LEU A 722 6.83 -14.16 -17.87
C LEU A 722 6.58 -13.69 -19.32
N TYR A 723 7.55 -13.85 -20.23
CA TYR A 723 7.33 -13.67 -21.68
C TYR A 723 8.10 -14.66 -22.56
N ASP A 724 9.22 -15.21 -22.07
CA ASP A 724 10.04 -16.23 -22.72
C ASP A 724 10.44 -17.34 -21.72
N PRO A 725 9.48 -18.24 -21.41
CA PRO A 725 9.69 -19.35 -20.48
C PRO A 725 10.83 -20.29 -20.91
N ASN A 726 11.04 -20.46 -22.22
CA ASN A 726 12.07 -21.37 -22.73
C ASN A 726 13.49 -20.89 -22.38
N GLN A 727 13.80 -19.61 -22.58
CA GLN A 727 15.12 -19.06 -22.26
C GLN A 727 15.38 -19.04 -20.75
N SER A 728 14.35 -18.72 -19.96
CA SER A 728 14.44 -18.80 -18.50
C SER A 728 14.70 -20.24 -18.04
N ALA A 729 13.92 -21.19 -18.55
CA ALA A 729 14.09 -22.61 -18.24
C ALA A 729 15.48 -23.12 -18.60
N GLN A 730 16.03 -22.77 -19.77
CA GLN A 730 17.38 -23.15 -20.17
C GLN A 730 18.45 -22.67 -19.16
N PHE A 731 18.29 -21.46 -18.62
CA PHE A 731 19.19 -20.94 -17.59
C PHE A 731 19.14 -21.78 -16.30
N PHE A 732 17.93 -22.05 -15.77
CA PHE A 732 17.78 -22.79 -14.52
C PHE A 732 18.05 -24.29 -14.65
N THR A 733 17.91 -24.87 -15.84
CA THR A 733 18.26 -26.29 -16.08
C THR A 733 19.70 -26.48 -16.55
N SER A 734 20.49 -25.40 -16.68
CA SER A 734 21.89 -25.50 -17.11
C SER A 734 22.75 -26.30 -16.13
N LYS A 735 23.71 -27.05 -16.68
CA LYS A 735 24.76 -27.73 -15.89
C LYS A 735 25.77 -26.76 -15.30
N ASP A 736 25.91 -25.57 -15.91
CA ASP A 736 26.81 -24.51 -15.46
C ASP A 736 26.14 -23.54 -14.47
N PHE A 737 24.94 -23.89 -13.98
CA PHE A 737 24.22 -23.09 -13.00
C PHE A 737 25.02 -22.99 -11.69
N LYS A 738 25.15 -21.76 -11.17
CA LYS A 738 25.81 -21.50 -9.88
C LYS A 738 24.80 -21.11 -8.82
N SER A 739 24.89 -21.71 -7.63
CA SER A 739 24.01 -21.40 -6.50
C SER A 739 24.04 -19.93 -6.06
N GLN A 740 25.18 -19.24 -6.26
CA GLN A 740 25.31 -17.81 -5.97
C GLN A 740 24.37 -16.91 -6.77
N TRP A 741 23.77 -17.43 -7.86
CA TRP A 741 22.78 -16.70 -8.67
C TRP A 741 21.37 -16.72 -8.08
N LEU A 742 21.16 -17.43 -6.97
CA LEU A 742 19.89 -17.41 -6.26
C LEU A 742 19.93 -16.34 -5.17
N ASP A 743 18.95 -15.45 -5.16
CA ASP A 743 18.64 -14.65 -3.98
C ASP A 743 18.35 -15.58 -2.77
N PRO A 744 18.68 -15.18 -1.53
CA PRO A 744 18.43 -16.00 -0.35
C PRO A 744 16.96 -16.44 -0.15
N GLY A 745 16.00 -15.70 -0.69
CA GLY A 745 14.56 -16.06 -0.71
C GLY A 745 14.10 -16.82 -1.96
N MET A 746 15.03 -17.22 -2.84
CA MET A 746 14.74 -17.89 -4.11
C MET A 746 15.12 -19.37 -4.06
N SER A 747 14.33 -20.19 -4.76
CA SER A 747 14.61 -21.61 -4.98
C SER A 747 14.81 -21.92 -6.46
N ARG A 748 15.85 -22.70 -6.79
CA ARG A 748 16.03 -23.23 -8.14
C ARG A 748 14.95 -24.25 -8.48
N THR A 749 14.51 -25.06 -7.51
CA THR A 749 13.39 -26.00 -7.68
C THR A 749 12.15 -25.27 -8.20
N TRP A 750 11.78 -24.17 -7.55
CA TRP A 750 10.65 -23.35 -7.99
C TRP A 750 10.88 -22.67 -9.33
N ALA A 751 12.08 -22.12 -9.56
CA ALA A 751 12.40 -21.45 -10.81
C ALA A 751 12.25 -22.40 -12.02
N ILE A 752 12.70 -23.65 -11.90
CA ILE A 752 12.50 -24.68 -12.93
C ILE A 752 11.01 -25.00 -13.09
N ALA A 753 10.29 -25.23 -11.98
CA ALA A 753 8.88 -25.57 -12.01
C ALA A 753 8.05 -24.47 -12.69
N LEU A 754 8.27 -23.20 -12.34
CA LEU A 754 7.60 -22.05 -12.94
C LEU A 754 7.94 -21.95 -14.43
N ALA A 755 9.21 -21.83 -14.79
CA ALA A 755 9.61 -21.58 -16.17
C ALA A 755 9.27 -22.71 -17.15
N LYS A 756 9.22 -23.97 -16.69
CA LYS A 756 8.79 -25.13 -17.51
C LYS A 756 7.28 -25.39 -17.46
N GLY A 757 6.58 -24.83 -16.47
CA GLY A 757 5.16 -25.08 -16.23
C GLY A 757 4.23 -24.12 -16.98
N ILE A 758 4.72 -22.94 -17.34
CA ILE A 758 3.96 -21.88 -18.02
C ILE A 758 4.21 -21.81 -19.52
#